data_AF-A0A4Y7RDF9-F1
#
_entry.id   AF-A0A4Y7RDF9-F1
#
_cell.length_a   1.000
_cell.length_b   1.000
_cell.length_c   1.000
_cell.angle_alpha   90.00
_cell.angle_beta   90.00
_cell.angle_gamma   90.00
#
_symmetry.space_group_name_H-M   'P 1'
#
loop_
_entity.id
_entity.type
_entity.pdbx_description
1 polymer ?
#
loop_
_entity_poly.entity_id
_entity_poly.type
_entity_poly.pdbx_seq_one_letter_code
_entity_poly.pdbx_strand_id
1 'polypeptide(L)'
;MIRKRRSRLLACLMILAMLCTMLPTAALAAEGPSGGAAGAEVSVTDATYSVTVDSAITGGSIAVNPASGSAGDTITVFVTPDSGKQLVAGSLKYTADGGETHTEITATDGVYSFVLPAADVTVTATFEALPSSLTINTREELLAFAAAVNGGDTFEGRTVILGGDIALDGDGLYTTADEYFQDGLPDYSGTFTVPTVSAEAEIWTPIGTSTNQFRGAFDGKGHTVSGLYTDMTASYQGLFGYVGQGGDVKNITVSGVVAGVQYVGGIAGFVNGGTIENAVNRAVIYASGGASPGGSGTNRIGHAGGVVGMGTGTASAPVTIAGCANYGTVTAPNCNQGGRVGGIVGIFDLTGDYATISNCFNAAEIKAYQYAGGIVGGQFASYVTISACCNTGTVTGTSSGKTYAGGIAGKSCGPVVDCYNTGNIVSTATSGNVPTRFAGIAGETQNSTATITNCYSIGRVSGASTIGTSGNIVGSQSVSPVNCYYLNATALSGAGDSGTTTVKTEEELKAPAMPAALGAAFAYDSNGCNGGYPVLAWQNGSSPGPAAHAITLNFDSAAATVSASAAEAEPGETVTITISDLETGKRVQSVTAIDANSIVYPVTTVTENASYTFTMGSSAVSVTVLFENVVAGGDPYVFTVAPGIDPIWTVDVASSGLNENEIIAGSTVTVTVTRMADAITASLEGITVRDAGNGTVPSSTFSTTSGGYNTISGGVYTFIMPESAVTIGLDVSYMPLSIYTKTGEDGTPALVKTYTREEMIALAGTEPIYYTGYDRYPTAVIGKAVQAVRLTDLLDNAGVSFGEGNTLKLNALDESSRTYAYEDLYEENRCYYPNIAAAGNKEAGKTPIDAMLVIKGYQKRFIEFEQGQDIDDMACDTLNAYRFVYGQTEAQFNGGTPLIENATVGDFLKYTCAITIITPEAGNPKYTVDPVADGSVYEVGETGGIKTMTVKTGVSGLKYFGTQIAPVIKHAGQEAVVFTHLRDGVQLSLNITKADFDLVAEAQSGFNVQAGDMVKVFIVDDLTNDVDHNPTLLQ
;
A
#
# COMPACT_ATOMS: atom_id res chain seq x y z
N MET A 1 -1.93 -3.27 -37.94
CA MET A 1 -1.59 -4.67 -38.28
C MET A 1 -0.92 -5.28 -37.05
N ILE A 2 -1.12 -6.57 -36.79
CA ILE A 2 -0.75 -7.31 -35.56
C ILE A 2 -1.77 -7.17 -34.41
N ARG A 3 -3.01 -7.59 -34.69
CA ARG A 3 -3.83 -8.35 -33.72
C ARG A 3 -3.36 -9.80 -33.80
N LYS A 4 -2.66 -10.30 -32.79
CA LYS A 4 -2.59 -11.73 -32.40
C LYS A 4 -1.58 -11.92 -31.26
N ARG A 5 -2.10 -12.04 -30.04
CA ARG A 5 -1.70 -12.98 -28.97
C ARG A 5 -2.23 -12.46 -27.63
N ARG A 6 -3.51 -12.70 -27.36
CA ARG A 6 -4.15 -12.81 -26.03
C ARG A 6 -5.61 -13.21 -26.26
N SER A 7 -5.81 -14.41 -26.80
CA SER A 7 -7.13 -15.03 -26.99
C SER A 7 -7.10 -16.54 -26.77
N ARG A 8 -6.20 -17.02 -25.91
CA ARG A 8 -6.12 -18.42 -25.49
C ARG A 8 -5.79 -18.46 -24.00
N LEU A 9 -6.72 -17.99 -23.17
CA LEU A 9 -6.79 -18.37 -21.75
C LEU A 9 -8.20 -18.09 -21.19
N LEU A 10 -8.94 -17.13 -21.77
CA LEU A 10 -10.34 -16.84 -21.39
C LEU A 10 -11.42 -17.72 -22.05
N ALA A 11 -11.07 -18.63 -22.97
CA ALA A 11 -12.03 -19.50 -23.65
C ALA A 11 -12.20 -20.88 -23.01
N CYS A 12 -11.42 -21.21 -21.97
CA CYS A 12 -11.50 -22.53 -21.30
C CYS A 12 -12.27 -22.50 -19.97
N LEU A 13 -12.68 -21.33 -19.45
CA LEU A 13 -13.37 -21.22 -18.16
C LEU A 13 -14.88 -20.91 -18.23
N MET A 14 -15.47 -20.74 -19.42
CA MET A 14 -16.90 -20.39 -19.58
C MET A 14 -17.77 -21.48 -20.24
N ILE A 15 -17.31 -22.74 -20.34
CA ILE A 15 -18.11 -23.85 -20.92
C ILE A 15 -18.10 -25.08 -20.00
N LEU A 16 -18.26 -24.91 -18.68
CA LEU A 16 -18.44 -26.07 -17.78
C LEU A 16 -19.57 -25.93 -16.75
N ALA A 17 -20.28 -24.79 -16.69
CA ALA A 17 -21.37 -24.57 -15.73
C ALA A 17 -22.79 -24.63 -16.33
N MET A 18 -22.95 -24.97 -17.61
CA MET A 18 -24.27 -25.10 -18.25
C MET A 18 -24.38 -26.42 -19.01
N LEU A 19 -24.49 -27.56 -18.31
CA LEU A 19 -25.12 -28.78 -18.87
C LEU A 19 -25.24 -29.86 -17.79
N CYS A 20 -26.20 -29.69 -16.87
CA CYS A 20 -26.59 -30.77 -15.97
C CYS A 20 -28.09 -30.75 -15.67
N THR A 21 -28.91 -30.97 -16.70
CA THR A 21 -30.27 -31.54 -16.52
C THR A 21 -30.70 -32.30 -17.78
N MET A 22 -31.12 -33.56 -17.57
CA MET A 22 -31.96 -34.44 -18.41
C MET A 22 -31.26 -35.60 -19.18
N LEU A 23 -31.59 -36.82 -18.75
CA LEU A 23 -31.44 -38.16 -19.37
C LEU A 23 -32.23 -38.27 -20.73
N PRO A 24 -32.24 -39.40 -21.51
CA PRO A 24 -31.72 -40.77 -21.30
C PRO A 24 -31.07 -41.49 -22.54
N THR A 25 -30.56 -42.71 -22.28
CA THR A 25 -30.35 -43.93 -23.13
C THR A 25 -30.60 -43.93 -24.65
N ALA A 26 -29.67 -44.49 -25.43
CA ALA A 26 -29.82 -45.76 -26.17
C ALA A 26 -28.67 -46.01 -27.18
N ALA A 27 -28.34 -47.29 -27.35
CA ALA A 27 -27.24 -47.86 -28.13
C ALA A 27 -27.35 -47.67 -29.65
N LEU A 28 -26.20 -47.77 -30.36
CA LEU A 28 -26.13 -48.46 -31.65
C LEU A 28 -24.70 -48.96 -31.93
N ALA A 29 -24.61 -50.24 -32.28
CA ALA A 29 -23.42 -50.96 -32.71
C ALA A 29 -23.11 -50.71 -34.20
N ALA A 30 -21.86 -50.92 -34.62
CA ALA A 30 -21.49 -51.86 -35.71
C ALA A 30 -20.00 -51.79 -36.10
N GLU A 31 -19.34 -52.93 -35.87
CA GLU A 31 -18.45 -53.70 -36.77
C GLU A 31 -17.04 -53.19 -37.20
N GLY A 32 -16.08 -54.13 -37.11
CA GLY A 32 -14.62 -53.96 -37.30
C GLY A 32 -14.13 -54.05 -38.77
N PRO A 33 -12.97 -54.67 -39.11
CA PRO A 33 -12.31 -55.82 -38.45
C PRO A 33 -10.76 -55.85 -38.38
N SER A 34 -10.29 -56.83 -37.60
CA SER A 34 -9.14 -57.76 -37.81
C SER A 34 -7.67 -57.31 -37.74
N GLY A 35 -6.96 -57.92 -36.77
CA GLY A 35 -5.84 -58.82 -37.06
C GLY A 35 -4.46 -58.44 -36.48
N GLY A 36 -3.92 -59.26 -35.58
CA GLY A 36 -2.49 -59.25 -35.22
C GLY A 36 -2.20 -59.78 -33.82
N ALA A 37 -1.28 -60.73 -33.69
CA ALA A 37 -1.15 -61.64 -32.56
C ALA A 37 -0.11 -61.23 -31.49
N ALA A 38 -0.38 -61.70 -30.27
CA ALA A 38 0.51 -62.20 -29.23
C ALA A 38 1.71 -61.36 -28.74
N GLY A 39 1.61 -60.93 -27.47
CA GLY A 39 2.73 -60.69 -26.56
C GLY A 39 2.20 -60.77 -25.13
N ALA A 40 2.66 -61.73 -24.35
CA ALA A 40 2.32 -61.87 -22.94
C ALA A 40 3.09 -60.83 -22.13
N GLU A 41 2.39 -59.97 -21.40
CA GLU A 41 2.93 -59.25 -20.26
C GLU A 41 2.17 -59.65 -19.01
N VAL A 42 2.94 -59.95 -17.96
CA VAL A 42 2.49 -60.34 -16.65
C VAL A 42 1.74 -59.16 -16.03
N SER A 43 0.43 -59.31 -15.82
CA SER A 43 -0.38 -58.35 -15.09
C SER A 43 -0.01 -58.39 -13.61
N VAL A 44 0.91 -57.54 -13.19
CA VAL A 44 0.94 -57.08 -11.80
C VAL A 44 -0.27 -56.18 -11.67
N THR A 45 -1.29 -56.63 -10.94
CA THR A 45 -2.37 -55.74 -10.54
C THR A 45 -1.80 -54.86 -9.43
N ASP A 46 -1.39 -53.64 -9.77
CA ASP A 46 -1.10 -52.64 -8.73
C ASP A 46 -2.36 -52.49 -7.89
N ALA A 47 -2.20 -52.67 -6.57
CA ALA A 47 -3.30 -52.49 -5.64
C ALA A 47 -3.84 -51.07 -5.80
N THR A 48 -5.13 -50.96 -6.14
CA THR A 48 -5.81 -49.68 -6.28
C THR A 48 -6.37 -49.28 -4.92
N TYR A 49 -6.06 -48.06 -4.48
CA TYR A 49 -6.54 -47.48 -3.23
C TYR A 49 -7.55 -46.39 -3.53
N SER A 50 -8.57 -46.30 -2.68
CA SER A 50 -9.67 -45.33 -2.79
C SER A 50 -9.39 -44.06 -2.00
N VAL A 51 -9.85 -42.94 -2.53
CA VAL A 51 -9.86 -41.63 -1.84
C VAL A 51 -11.31 -41.28 -1.57
N THR A 52 -11.66 -41.22 -0.30
CA THR A 52 -12.99 -40.85 0.16
C THR A 52 -12.95 -39.50 0.85
N VAL A 53 -14.07 -38.78 0.84
CA VAL A 53 -14.23 -37.53 1.59
C VAL A 53 -15.11 -37.84 2.79
N ASP A 54 -14.71 -37.38 3.97
CA ASP A 54 -15.46 -37.59 5.20
C ASP A 54 -16.87 -36.99 5.07
N SER A 55 -17.86 -37.87 5.26
CA SER A 55 -19.28 -37.50 5.24
C SER A 55 -19.70 -36.55 6.37
N ALA A 56 -18.88 -36.39 7.41
CA ALA A 56 -19.15 -35.51 8.54
C ALA A 56 -18.77 -34.04 8.28
N ILE A 57 -18.14 -33.71 7.14
CA ILE A 57 -17.80 -32.34 6.77
C ILE A 57 -19.07 -31.49 6.65
N THR A 58 -19.07 -30.36 7.38
CA THR A 58 -20.15 -29.36 7.35
C THR A 58 -19.56 -27.96 7.22
N GLY A 59 -20.30 -27.02 6.62
CA GLY A 59 -19.81 -25.65 6.38
C GLY A 59 -18.98 -25.47 5.10
N GLY A 60 -18.94 -26.49 4.24
CA GLY A 60 -18.29 -26.48 2.94
C GLY A 60 -18.33 -27.87 2.29
N SER A 61 -17.72 -27.98 1.11
CA SER A 61 -17.57 -29.24 0.38
C SER A 61 -16.13 -29.46 -0.09
N ILE A 62 -15.74 -30.73 -0.13
CA ILE A 62 -14.45 -31.17 -0.64
C ILE A 62 -14.70 -32.12 -1.82
N ALA A 63 -13.96 -31.92 -2.91
CA ALA A 63 -13.90 -32.87 -4.01
C ALA A 63 -12.45 -33.30 -4.25
N VAL A 64 -12.25 -34.54 -4.69
CA VAL A 64 -10.92 -35.11 -4.95
C VAL A 64 -10.85 -35.63 -6.38
N ASN A 65 -9.69 -35.50 -7.01
CA ASN A 65 -9.46 -36.02 -8.36
C ASN A 65 -8.00 -36.47 -8.55
N PRO A 66 -7.74 -37.74 -8.93
CA PRO A 66 -8.70 -38.84 -9.06
C PRO A 66 -9.23 -39.34 -7.70
N ALA A 67 -10.36 -40.05 -7.68
CA ALA A 67 -10.96 -40.61 -6.46
C ALA A 67 -10.46 -42.02 -6.11
N SER A 68 -9.54 -42.57 -6.91
CA SER A 68 -8.80 -43.80 -6.63
C SER A 68 -7.55 -43.86 -7.52
N GLY A 69 -6.53 -44.60 -7.11
CA GLY A 69 -5.27 -44.70 -7.86
C GLY A 69 -4.32 -45.75 -7.28
N SER A 70 -3.14 -45.88 -7.88
CA SER A 70 -2.03 -46.65 -7.35
C SER A 70 -1.27 -45.85 -6.28
N ALA A 71 -0.58 -46.53 -5.37
CA ALA A 71 0.31 -45.85 -4.43
C ALA A 71 1.36 -45.01 -5.20
N GLY A 72 1.51 -43.74 -4.83
CA GLY A 72 2.36 -42.77 -5.54
C GLY A 72 1.61 -41.83 -6.48
N ASP A 73 0.33 -42.08 -6.78
CA ASP A 73 -0.47 -41.17 -7.60
C ASP A 73 -0.74 -39.84 -6.87
N THR A 74 -0.76 -38.74 -7.61
CA THR A 74 -1.08 -37.41 -7.05
C THR A 74 -2.58 -37.19 -7.04
N ILE A 75 -3.13 -36.86 -5.87
CA ILE A 75 -4.54 -36.53 -5.66
C ILE A 75 -4.68 -35.02 -5.50
N THR A 76 -5.46 -34.38 -6.37
CA THR A 76 -5.83 -32.97 -6.24
C THR A 76 -7.09 -32.84 -5.38
N VAL A 77 -7.10 -31.88 -4.47
CA VAL A 77 -8.21 -31.61 -3.55
C VAL A 77 -8.79 -30.22 -3.86
N PHE A 78 -10.09 -30.17 -4.11
CA PHE A 78 -10.85 -28.95 -4.35
C PHE A 78 -11.67 -28.63 -3.11
N VAL A 79 -11.41 -27.47 -2.51
CA VAL A 79 -12.10 -26.99 -1.32
C VAL A 79 -13.08 -25.90 -1.73
N THR A 80 -14.36 -26.05 -1.38
CA THR A 80 -15.39 -25.03 -1.61
C THR A 80 -16.11 -24.75 -0.29
N PRO A 81 -15.71 -23.71 0.48
CA PRO A 81 -16.44 -23.29 1.67
C PRO A 81 -17.89 -22.91 1.35
N ASP A 82 -18.82 -23.13 2.29
CA ASP A 82 -20.16 -22.58 2.19
C ASP A 82 -20.11 -21.04 2.30
N SER A 83 -21.15 -20.36 1.80
CA SER A 83 -21.24 -18.89 1.92
C SER A 83 -21.07 -18.42 3.37
N GLY A 84 -20.18 -17.46 3.61
CA GLY A 84 -19.88 -16.93 4.94
C GLY A 84 -18.92 -17.78 5.78
N LYS A 85 -18.35 -18.85 5.20
CA LYS A 85 -17.38 -19.72 5.85
C LYS A 85 -16.00 -19.65 5.18
N GLN A 86 -14.97 -20.00 5.93
CA GLN A 86 -13.62 -20.25 5.43
C GLN A 86 -13.11 -21.59 5.96
N LEU A 87 -12.19 -22.21 5.24
CA LEU A 87 -11.46 -23.36 5.74
C LEU A 87 -10.63 -22.93 6.96
N VAL A 88 -10.74 -23.66 8.08
CA VAL A 88 -9.88 -23.44 9.24
C VAL A 88 -8.45 -23.77 8.85
N ALA A 89 -7.51 -22.87 9.10
CA ALA A 89 -6.10 -23.07 8.75
C ALA A 89 -5.57 -24.40 9.34
N GLY A 90 -4.91 -25.19 8.50
CA GLY A 90 -4.38 -26.51 8.87
C GLY A 90 -5.43 -27.60 9.14
N SER A 91 -6.71 -27.38 8.81
CA SER A 91 -7.76 -28.38 9.01
C SER A 91 -7.94 -29.37 7.87
N LEU A 92 -7.44 -29.07 6.67
CA LEU A 92 -7.52 -29.97 5.52
C LEU A 92 -6.48 -31.07 5.67
N LYS A 93 -6.92 -32.31 5.90
CA LYS A 93 -6.05 -33.45 6.20
C LYS A 93 -6.56 -34.72 5.54
N TYR A 94 -5.71 -35.73 5.37
CA TYR A 94 -6.15 -37.10 5.07
C TYR A 94 -5.69 -38.09 6.14
N THR A 95 -6.46 -39.15 6.32
CA THR A 95 -6.13 -40.30 7.17
C THR A 95 -6.08 -41.58 6.33
N ALA A 96 -5.13 -42.47 6.62
CA ALA A 96 -4.95 -43.75 5.93
C ALA A 96 -5.19 -44.98 6.83
N ASP A 97 -5.56 -44.74 8.09
CA ASP A 97 -5.64 -45.75 9.16
C ASP A 97 -6.99 -45.72 9.89
N GLY A 98 -8.03 -45.17 9.24
CA GLY A 98 -9.37 -45.07 9.82
C GLY A 98 -9.50 -43.97 10.88
N GLY A 99 -8.61 -42.97 10.87
CA GLY A 99 -8.71 -41.75 11.68
C GLY A 99 -7.79 -41.70 12.89
N GLU A 100 -6.84 -42.64 13.06
CA GLU A 100 -5.87 -42.58 14.16
C GLU A 100 -4.78 -41.52 13.90
N THR A 101 -4.34 -41.39 12.65
CA THR A 101 -3.39 -40.38 12.21
C THR A 101 -3.94 -39.52 11.07
N HIS A 102 -3.68 -38.21 11.15
CA HIS A 102 -4.12 -37.24 10.15
C HIS A 102 -2.90 -36.48 9.61
N THR A 103 -2.70 -36.57 8.29
CA THR A 103 -1.63 -35.86 7.57
C THR A 103 -2.19 -34.61 6.93
N GLU A 104 -1.56 -33.46 7.15
CA GLU A 104 -2.01 -32.19 6.59
C GLU A 104 -1.84 -32.12 5.07
N ILE A 105 -2.80 -31.49 4.40
CA ILE A 105 -2.76 -31.19 2.96
C ILE A 105 -2.56 -29.69 2.82
N THR A 106 -1.35 -29.29 2.45
CA THR A 106 -1.00 -27.90 2.20
C THR A 106 -1.15 -27.54 0.72
N ALA A 107 -1.46 -26.28 0.43
CA ALA A 107 -1.51 -25.80 -0.95
C ALA A 107 -0.09 -25.52 -1.46
N THR A 108 0.21 -25.98 -2.67
CA THR A 108 1.39 -25.56 -3.45
C THR A 108 0.88 -24.81 -4.67
N ASP A 109 1.36 -23.58 -4.90
CA ASP A 109 0.87 -22.70 -5.97
C ASP A 109 -0.66 -22.53 -6.03
N GLY A 110 -1.31 -22.53 -4.85
CA GLY A 110 -2.77 -22.39 -4.73
C GLY A 110 -3.57 -23.66 -5.02
N VAL A 111 -2.90 -24.81 -5.20
CA VAL A 111 -3.52 -26.11 -5.41
C VAL A 111 -3.26 -27.02 -4.21
N TYR A 112 -4.32 -27.52 -3.57
CA TYR A 112 -4.20 -28.54 -2.53
C TYR A 112 -3.99 -29.91 -3.20
N SER A 113 -2.94 -30.62 -2.81
CA SER A 113 -2.69 -31.97 -3.32
C SER A 113 -1.87 -32.81 -2.34
N PHE A 114 -1.98 -34.13 -2.44
CA PHE A 114 -1.14 -35.08 -1.71
C PHE A 114 -0.81 -36.31 -2.56
N VAL A 115 0.21 -37.06 -2.17
CA VAL A 115 0.59 -38.33 -2.81
C VAL A 115 -0.14 -39.48 -2.13
N LEU A 116 -0.87 -40.29 -2.90
CA LEU A 116 -1.67 -41.40 -2.41
C LEU A 116 -0.76 -42.47 -1.76
N PRO A 117 -0.89 -42.75 -0.45
CA PRO A 117 -0.16 -43.83 0.18
C PRO A 117 -0.69 -45.21 -0.26
N ALA A 118 0.01 -46.28 0.12
CA ALA A 118 -0.40 -47.66 -0.13
C ALA A 118 -1.56 -48.13 0.79
N ALA A 119 -2.59 -47.30 0.95
CA ALA A 119 -3.78 -47.53 1.76
C ALA A 119 -4.96 -46.66 1.28
N ASP A 120 -6.19 -47.12 1.55
CA ASP A 120 -7.40 -46.30 1.36
C ASP A 120 -7.34 -45.07 2.27
N VAL A 121 -7.66 -43.89 1.75
CA VAL A 121 -7.60 -42.64 2.49
C VAL A 121 -8.96 -41.95 2.61
N THR A 122 -9.14 -41.23 3.71
CA THR A 122 -10.29 -40.34 3.92
C THR A 122 -9.80 -38.91 4.13
N VAL A 123 -10.28 -37.96 3.33
CA VAL A 123 -10.00 -36.53 3.44
C VAL A 123 -10.99 -35.88 4.40
N THR A 124 -10.48 -35.09 5.33
CA THR A 124 -11.20 -34.37 6.39
C THR A 124 -10.90 -32.88 6.29
N ALA A 125 -11.85 -32.03 6.70
CA ALA A 125 -11.70 -30.58 6.73
C ALA A 125 -12.61 -29.97 7.80
N THR A 126 -12.24 -28.81 8.34
CA THR A 126 -13.13 -28.02 9.20
C THR A 126 -13.31 -26.61 8.64
N PHE A 127 -14.53 -26.09 8.72
CA PHE A 127 -14.85 -24.74 8.26
C PHE A 127 -15.34 -23.87 9.43
N GLU A 128 -14.88 -22.63 9.48
CA GLU A 128 -15.29 -21.63 10.46
C GLU A 128 -15.99 -20.45 9.79
N ALA A 129 -16.67 -19.62 10.57
CA ALA A 129 -17.27 -18.38 10.06
C ALA A 129 -16.18 -17.38 9.67
N LEU A 130 -16.39 -16.65 8.57
CA LEU A 130 -15.58 -15.48 8.25
C LEU A 130 -15.64 -14.46 9.42
N PRO A 131 -14.55 -13.73 9.70
CA PRO A 131 -14.54 -12.73 10.75
C PRO A 131 -15.62 -11.67 10.50
N SER A 132 -16.30 -11.25 11.56
CA SER A 132 -17.37 -10.25 11.48
C SER A 132 -16.85 -8.85 11.12
N SER A 133 -15.56 -8.58 11.34
CA SER A 133 -14.89 -7.33 10.97
C SER A 133 -13.55 -7.57 10.28
N LEU A 134 -13.27 -6.82 9.22
CA LEU A 134 -11.98 -6.71 8.54
C LEU A 134 -11.44 -5.28 8.72
N THR A 135 -10.19 -5.13 9.16
CA THR A 135 -9.52 -3.81 9.20
C THR A 135 -8.52 -3.72 8.05
N ILE A 136 -8.53 -2.61 7.33
CA ILE A 136 -7.64 -2.31 6.21
C ILE A 136 -6.75 -1.13 6.62
N ASN A 137 -5.44 -1.35 6.64
CA ASN A 137 -4.41 -0.38 7.00
C ASN A 137 -3.49 -0.04 5.81
N THR A 138 -3.46 -0.89 4.78
CA THR A 138 -2.56 -0.70 3.64
C THR A 138 -3.30 -0.70 2.30
N ARG A 139 -2.61 -0.18 1.28
CA ARG A 139 -3.07 -0.22 -0.12
C ARG A 139 -3.31 -1.66 -0.59
N GLU A 140 -2.39 -2.57 -0.28
CA GLU A 140 -2.45 -3.96 -0.72
C GLU A 140 -3.68 -4.67 -0.12
N GLU A 141 -4.00 -4.39 1.14
CA GLU A 141 -5.20 -4.89 1.80
C GLU A 141 -6.48 -4.34 1.15
N LEU A 142 -6.49 -3.06 0.76
CA LEU A 142 -7.61 -2.45 0.04
C LEU A 142 -7.80 -3.06 -1.37
N LEU A 143 -6.70 -3.32 -2.09
CA LEU A 143 -6.71 -4.00 -3.38
C LEU A 143 -7.21 -5.45 -3.25
N ALA A 144 -6.73 -6.18 -2.24
CA ALA A 144 -7.19 -7.54 -1.96
C ALA A 144 -8.68 -7.59 -1.61
N PHE A 145 -9.16 -6.62 -0.82
CA PHE A 145 -10.58 -6.48 -0.52
C PHE A 145 -11.41 -6.23 -1.79
N ALA A 146 -10.99 -5.32 -2.67
CA ALA A 146 -11.66 -5.08 -3.94
C ALA A 146 -11.69 -6.35 -4.81
N ALA A 147 -10.57 -7.09 -4.89
CA ALA A 147 -10.50 -8.35 -5.62
C ALA A 147 -11.43 -9.43 -5.03
N ALA A 148 -11.53 -9.53 -3.70
CA ALA A 148 -12.42 -10.49 -3.04
C ALA A 148 -13.90 -10.21 -3.36
N VAL A 149 -14.33 -8.93 -3.27
CA VAL A 149 -15.69 -8.53 -3.63
C VAL A 149 -15.97 -8.81 -5.10
N ASN A 150 -15.03 -8.44 -5.97
CA ASN A 150 -15.15 -8.68 -7.41
C ASN A 150 -15.12 -10.18 -7.77
N GLY A 151 -14.55 -11.03 -6.90
CA GLY A 151 -14.55 -12.49 -7.00
C GLY A 151 -15.84 -13.18 -6.53
N GLY A 152 -16.79 -12.44 -5.93
CA GLY A 152 -18.09 -12.97 -5.50
C GLY A 152 -18.33 -12.92 -3.99
N ASP A 153 -17.34 -12.53 -3.19
CA ASP A 153 -17.55 -12.34 -1.76
C ASP A 153 -18.25 -11.00 -1.49
N THR A 154 -19.58 -11.01 -1.36
CA THR A 154 -20.36 -9.76 -1.23
C THR A 154 -20.18 -9.01 0.09
N PHE A 155 -19.52 -9.61 1.09
CA PHE A 155 -19.40 -9.08 2.46
C PHE A 155 -20.72 -8.88 3.22
N GLU A 156 -21.84 -9.46 2.77
CA GLU A 156 -23.11 -9.37 3.49
C GLU A 156 -22.99 -9.79 4.96
N GLY A 157 -23.48 -8.95 5.87
CA GLY A 157 -23.44 -9.17 7.32
C GLY A 157 -22.07 -8.94 7.98
N ARG A 158 -21.04 -8.50 7.24
CA ARG A 158 -19.70 -8.21 7.76
C ARG A 158 -19.35 -6.73 7.61
N THR A 159 -18.43 -6.25 8.45
CA THR A 159 -17.96 -4.86 8.47
C THR A 159 -16.52 -4.75 8.03
N VAL A 160 -16.20 -3.77 7.20
CA VAL A 160 -14.85 -3.38 6.81
C VAL A 160 -14.56 -2.02 7.43
N ILE A 161 -13.39 -1.85 8.02
CA ILE A 161 -12.98 -0.65 8.74
C ILE A 161 -11.65 -0.18 8.18
N LEU A 162 -11.51 1.10 7.84
CA LEU A 162 -10.18 1.65 7.59
C LEU A 162 -9.49 1.95 8.92
N GLY A 163 -8.26 1.47 9.08
CA GLY A 163 -7.41 1.77 10.24
C GLY A 163 -6.53 3.02 10.07
N GLY A 164 -6.48 3.58 8.86
CA GLY A 164 -5.72 4.77 8.51
C GLY A 164 -6.07 5.28 7.12
N ASP A 165 -5.47 6.41 6.72
CA ASP A 165 -5.54 6.91 5.36
C ASP A 165 -4.79 5.98 4.41
N ILE A 166 -5.32 5.78 3.20
CA ILE A 166 -4.76 4.89 2.18
C ILE A 166 -4.44 5.70 0.92
N ALA A 167 -3.20 5.66 0.46
CA ALA A 167 -2.79 6.23 -0.83
C ALA A 167 -2.73 5.12 -1.90
N LEU A 168 -3.45 5.32 -3.00
CA LEU A 168 -3.48 4.39 -4.14
C LEU A 168 -2.44 4.74 -5.21
N ASP A 169 -1.88 5.94 -5.21
CA ASP A 169 -0.70 6.27 -5.97
C ASP A 169 0.54 6.03 -5.11
N GLY A 170 1.52 5.29 -5.64
CA GLY A 170 2.86 5.41 -5.10
C GLY A 170 3.36 6.81 -5.48
N ASP A 171 3.88 7.54 -4.51
CA ASP A 171 4.94 8.53 -4.76
C ASP A 171 4.53 9.82 -5.52
N GLY A 172 3.25 10.21 -5.54
CA GLY A 172 2.86 11.59 -5.93
C GLY A 172 2.86 11.89 -7.44
N LEU A 173 2.24 11.01 -8.24
CA LEU A 173 2.24 11.09 -9.70
C LEU A 173 1.20 12.04 -10.33
N TYR A 174 0.53 12.90 -9.55
CA TYR A 174 -0.46 13.84 -10.08
C TYR A 174 0.15 15.22 -10.31
N THR A 175 0.40 15.56 -11.58
CA THR A 175 0.68 16.94 -11.98
C THR A 175 -0.53 17.53 -12.69
N THR A 176 -0.95 18.73 -12.31
CA THR A 176 -1.84 19.52 -13.17
C THR A 176 -1.01 20.04 -14.33
N ALA A 177 -1.08 19.37 -15.48
CA ALA A 177 -0.54 19.86 -16.73
C ALA A 177 -1.65 19.95 -17.79
N ASP A 178 -1.77 21.13 -18.38
CA ASP A 178 -2.58 21.43 -19.55
C ASP A 178 -2.15 20.56 -20.75
N GLU A 179 -3.15 20.13 -21.54
CA GLU A 179 -3.07 19.50 -22.88
C GLU A 179 -2.87 17.97 -22.99
N TYR A 180 -3.93 17.26 -23.42
CA TYR A 180 -3.96 16.54 -24.72
C TYR A 180 -5.40 16.12 -25.12
N PHE A 181 -5.95 16.69 -26.20
CA PHE A 181 -7.05 16.09 -26.98
C PHE A 181 -6.57 15.94 -28.43
N GLN A 182 -6.42 14.71 -28.93
CA GLN A 182 -6.35 14.48 -30.37
C GLN A 182 -7.75 14.27 -30.96
N ASP A 183 -8.19 15.35 -31.61
CA ASP A 183 -8.80 15.47 -32.93
C ASP A 183 -9.92 14.49 -33.36
N GLY A 184 -11.12 15.06 -33.61
CA GLY A 184 -12.24 14.29 -34.18
C GLY A 184 -13.68 14.84 -34.18
N LEU A 185 -13.91 16.17 -34.11
CA LEU A 185 -15.12 16.98 -34.50
C LEU A 185 -16.57 16.62 -33.99
N PRO A 186 -17.51 17.60 -33.83
CA PRO A 186 -17.42 19.06 -33.97
C PRO A 186 -17.73 19.85 -32.67
N ASP A 187 -17.20 21.06 -32.67
CA ASP A 187 -17.48 22.23 -31.83
C ASP A 187 -18.92 22.34 -31.28
N TYR A 188 -19.05 22.21 -29.95
CA TYR A 188 -20.04 22.92 -29.13
C TYR A 188 -19.34 23.47 -27.86
N SER A 189 -18.34 24.33 -28.12
CA SER A 189 -17.69 25.35 -27.28
C SER A 189 -17.57 25.15 -25.76
N GLY A 190 -16.88 24.09 -25.32
CA GLY A 190 -16.23 24.07 -24.01
C GLY A 190 -14.96 23.22 -24.06
N THR A 191 -13.79 23.84 -24.01
CA THR A 191 -12.53 23.14 -23.73
C THR A 191 -12.59 22.63 -22.28
N PHE A 192 -12.68 21.30 -22.10
CA PHE A 192 -12.65 20.69 -20.78
C PHE A 192 -11.34 19.92 -20.62
N THR A 193 -10.47 20.41 -19.74
CA THR A 193 -9.20 19.75 -19.43
C THR A 193 -9.44 18.67 -18.38
N VAL A 194 -9.27 17.41 -18.75
CA VAL A 194 -9.10 16.32 -17.77
C VAL A 194 -7.66 16.43 -17.26
N PRO A 195 -7.39 16.29 -15.94
CA PRO A 195 -6.02 16.22 -15.46
C PRO A 195 -5.27 15.08 -16.18
N THR A 196 -4.12 15.39 -16.74
CA THR A 196 -3.25 14.39 -17.36
C THR A 196 -2.68 13.50 -16.26
N VAL A 197 -2.88 12.19 -16.37
CA VAL A 197 -2.25 11.24 -15.45
C VAL A 197 -0.97 10.69 -16.07
N SER A 198 0.02 10.38 -15.23
CA SER A 198 1.22 9.66 -15.67
C SER A 198 0.85 8.38 -16.42
N ALA A 199 1.62 8.01 -17.45
CA ALA A 199 1.45 6.73 -18.15
C ALA A 199 1.67 5.51 -17.22
N GLU A 200 2.27 5.74 -16.05
CA GLU A 200 2.54 4.74 -15.02
C GLU A 200 1.45 4.69 -13.93
N ALA A 201 0.44 5.58 -13.98
CA ALA A 201 -0.64 5.59 -13.00
C ALA A 201 -1.45 4.28 -13.07
N GLU A 202 -1.51 3.55 -11.95
CA GLU A 202 -2.30 2.33 -11.86
C GLU A 202 -3.80 2.67 -11.86
N ILE A 203 -4.54 1.98 -12.72
CA ILE A 203 -5.99 2.11 -12.80
C ILE A 203 -6.60 1.33 -11.64
N TRP A 204 -7.25 2.06 -10.73
CA TRP A 204 -8.07 1.50 -9.67
C TRP A 204 -9.20 0.66 -10.27
N THR A 205 -9.32 -0.58 -9.78
CA THR A 205 -10.46 -1.45 -10.07
C THR A 205 -11.53 -1.24 -9.00
N PRO A 206 -12.72 -0.69 -9.33
CA PRO A 206 -13.75 -0.39 -8.34
C PRO A 206 -14.20 -1.60 -7.52
N ILE A 207 -14.54 -1.39 -6.25
CA ILE A 207 -15.09 -2.43 -5.37
C ILE A 207 -16.54 -2.73 -5.79
N GLY A 208 -16.80 -3.97 -6.17
CA GLY A 208 -18.10 -4.43 -6.59
C GLY A 208 -18.36 -4.21 -8.08
N THR A 209 -18.98 -5.21 -8.70
CA THR A 209 -19.42 -5.22 -10.09
C THR A 209 -20.94 -5.40 -10.18
N SER A 210 -21.52 -5.22 -11.35
CA SER A 210 -22.96 -5.48 -11.55
C SER A 210 -23.38 -6.92 -11.23
N THR A 211 -22.45 -7.88 -11.31
CA THR A 211 -22.67 -9.29 -10.96
C THR A 211 -22.34 -9.60 -9.50
N ASN A 212 -21.23 -9.05 -9.00
CA ASN A 212 -20.72 -9.29 -7.65
C ASN A 212 -20.74 -7.97 -6.87
N GLN A 213 -21.88 -7.66 -6.29
CA GLN A 213 -22.16 -6.37 -5.66
C GLN A 213 -21.62 -6.35 -4.22
N PHE A 214 -21.14 -5.19 -3.75
CA PHE A 214 -20.83 -5.02 -2.33
C PHE A 214 -22.12 -4.88 -1.52
N ARG A 215 -22.33 -5.76 -0.53
CA ARG A 215 -23.53 -5.82 0.32
C ARG A 215 -23.19 -5.84 1.82
N GLY A 216 -21.93 -5.57 2.16
CA GLY A 216 -21.45 -5.44 3.54
C GLY A 216 -21.50 -4.01 4.07
N ALA A 217 -20.94 -3.79 5.26
CA ALA A 217 -20.69 -2.46 5.80
C ALA A 217 -19.23 -2.06 5.58
N PHE A 218 -18.97 -0.82 5.19
CA PHE A 218 -17.66 -0.20 5.04
C PHE A 218 -17.64 1.12 5.79
N ASP A 219 -16.91 1.18 6.90
CA ASP A 219 -16.75 2.36 7.74
C ASP A 219 -15.33 2.92 7.58
N GLY A 220 -15.20 4.03 6.86
CA GLY A 220 -13.92 4.70 6.67
C GLY A 220 -13.39 5.38 7.92
N LYS A 221 -14.17 5.49 9.01
CA LYS A 221 -13.76 6.13 10.28
C LYS A 221 -13.25 7.57 10.15
N GLY A 222 -13.59 8.26 9.07
CA GLY A 222 -13.11 9.60 8.74
C GLY A 222 -11.81 9.64 7.93
N HIS A 223 -11.23 8.49 7.61
CA HIS A 223 -10.02 8.38 6.81
C HIS A 223 -10.25 8.70 5.33
N THR A 224 -9.15 8.94 4.63
CA THR A 224 -9.12 9.28 3.21
C THR A 224 -8.52 8.15 2.38
N VAL A 225 -9.18 7.82 1.26
CA VAL A 225 -8.55 7.09 0.15
C VAL A 225 -8.12 8.11 -0.92
N SER A 226 -6.83 8.29 -1.08
CA SER A 226 -6.21 9.24 -2.01
C SER A 226 -5.62 8.51 -3.22
N GLY A 227 -5.33 9.26 -4.28
CA GLY A 227 -4.80 8.71 -5.52
C GLY A 227 -5.78 7.83 -6.30
N LEU A 228 -7.08 8.07 -6.15
CA LEU A 228 -8.09 7.33 -6.89
C LEU A 228 -8.03 7.71 -8.37
N TYR A 229 -7.64 6.78 -9.24
CA TYR A 229 -7.66 6.97 -10.71
C TYR A 229 -8.38 5.83 -11.41
N THR A 230 -9.43 6.11 -12.18
CA THR A 230 -10.30 5.08 -12.78
C THR A 230 -10.29 5.07 -14.31
N ASP A 231 -10.80 3.98 -14.89
CA ASP A 231 -10.78 3.76 -16.34
C ASP A 231 -11.83 4.62 -17.06
N MET A 232 -11.36 5.60 -17.83
CA MET A 232 -12.21 6.47 -18.65
C MET A 232 -13.05 5.75 -19.72
N THR A 233 -12.72 4.49 -20.02
CA THR A 233 -13.40 3.65 -21.02
C THR A 233 -14.42 2.69 -20.44
N ALA A 234 -14.50 2.59 -19.10
CA ALA A 234 -15.42 1.70 -18.40
C ALA A 234 -16.59 2.44 -17.72
N SER A 235 -17.68 1.72 -17.47
CA SER A 235 -18.81 2.19 -16.65
C SER A 235 -18.71 1.70 -15.21
N TYR A 236 -19.53 2.22 -14.29
CA TYR A 236 -19.51 1.84 -12.87
C TYR A 236 -18.19 2.22 -12.19
N GLN A 237 -17.84 3.50 -12.26
CA GLN A 237 -16.56 4.02 -11.78
C GLN A 237 -16.74 4.80 -10.48
N GLY A 238 -15.78 4.61 -9.57
CA GLY A 238 -15.73 5.19 -8.22
C GLY A 238 -14.80 4.37 -7.32
N LEU A 239 -14.73 4.70 -6.03
CA LEU A 239 -14.12 3.78 -5.05
C LEU A 239 -14.86 2.43 -5.09
N PHE A 240 -16.19 2.48 -5.07
CA PHE A 240 -17.09 1.37 -5.33
C PHE A 240 -17.65 1.45 -6.76
N GLY A 241 -17.63 0.33 -7.48
CA GLY A 241 -18.31 0.24 -8.77
C GLY A 241 -19.81 0.04 -8.57
N TYR A 242 -20.16 -0.86 -7.65
CA TYR A 242 -21.55 -1.25 -7.40
C TYR A 242 -21.80 -1.61 -5.94
N VAL A 243 -22.62 -0.81 -5.27
CA VAL A 243 -23.15 -1.10 -3.92
C VAL A 243 -24.57 -1.68 -4.07
N GLY A 244 -24.76 -2.89 -3.58
CA GLY A 244 -26.01 -3.64 -3.67
C GLY A 244 -26.91 -3.50 -2.45
N GLN A 245 -27.99 -4.28 -2.44
CA GLN A 245 -29.01 -4.19 -1.40
C GLN A 245 -28.43 -4.54 -0.02
N GLY A 246 -28.58 -3.62 0.94
CA GLY A 246 -28.05 -3.77 2.30
C GLY A 246 -26.58 -3.36 2.46
N GLY A 247 -25.91 -2.96 1.38
CA GLY A 247 -24.58 -2.34 1.47
C GLY A 247 -24.65 -1.00 2.20
N ASP A 248 -23.69 -0.76 3.11
CA ASP A 248 -23.58 0.45 3.93
C ASP A 248 -22.15 1.01 3.79
N VAL A 249 -21.97 2.17 3.16
CA VAL A 249 -20.66 2.82 3.01
C VAL A 249 -20.68 4.15 3.71
N LYS A 250 -19.79 4.37 4.68
CA LYS A 250 -19.82 5.58 5.49
C LYS A 250 -18.49 6.12 5.97
N ASN A 251 -18.51 7.40 6.37
CA ASN A 251 -17.40 8.12 7.03
C ASN A 251 -16.09 8.03 6.23
N ILE A 252 -16.13 8.33 4.94
CA ILE A 252 -14.98 8.16 4.04
C ILE A 252 -14.77 9.39 3.18
N THR A 253 -13.52 9.80 2.99
CA THR A 253 -13.14 10.81 2.02
C THR A 253 -12.41 10.16 0.84
N VAL A 254 -12.67 10.63 -0.39
CA VAL A 254 -11.90 10.23 -1.58
C VAL A 254 -11.29 11.43 -2.28
N SER A 255 -10.08 11.26 -2.85
CA SER A 255 -9.42 12.26 -3.70
C SER A 255 -8.71 11.60 -4.89
N GLY A 256 -8.54 12.34 -5.99
CA GLY A 256 -7.97 11.85 -7.25
C GLY A 256 -8.79 12.28 -8.47
N VAL A 257 -8.86 11.43 -9.49
CA VAL A 257 -9.62 11.63 -10.73
C VAL A 257 -10.43 10.38 -11.05
N VAL A 258 -11.76 10.49 -10.93
CA VAL A 258 -12.68 9.41 -11.31
C VAL A 258 -13.24 9.69 -12.69
N ALA A 259 -12.69 9.02 -13.69
CA ALA A 259 -13.12 9.09 -15.08
C ALA A 259 -13.86 7.81 -15.48
N GLY A 260 -14.88 7.93 -16.34
CA GLY A 260 -15.61 6.79 -16.88
C GLY A 260 -16.55 7.13 -18.02
N VAL A 261 -17.32 6.14 -18.45
CA VAL A 261 -18.30 6.25 -19.54
C VAL A 261 -19.69 6.58 -18.99
N GLN A 262 -20.25 5.70 -18.15
CA GLN A 262 -21.55 5.85 -17.48
C GLN A 262 -21.46 5.39 -16.03
N TYR A 263 -22.29 5.98 -15.17
CA TYR A 263 -22.36 5.66 -13.74
C TYR A 263 -21.01 5.94 -13.06
N VAL A 264 -20.65 7.21 -13.04
CA VAL A 264 -19.39 7.69 -12.48
C VAL A 264 -19.69 8.47 -11.21
N GLY A 265 -19.18 8.02 -10.07
CA GLY A 265 -19.31 8.73 -8.79
C GLY A 265 -18.03 8.62 -7.97
N GLY A 266 -17.69 9.65 -7.21
CA GLY A 266 -16.46 9.63 -6.40
C GLY A 266 -16.45 8.44 -5.43
N ILE A 267 -17.57 8.22 -4.75
CA ILE A 267 -17.73 7.13 -3.78
C ILE A 267 -18.25 5.87 -4.48
N ALA A 268 -19.36 5.97 -5.22
CA ALA A 268 -19.98 4.83 -5.89
C ALA A 268 -20.43 5.16 -7.31
N GLY A 269 -20.08 4.29 -8.27
CA GLY A 269 -20.64 4.38 -9.61
C GLY A 269 -22.15 4.16 -9.62
N PHE A 270 -22.60 3.10 -8.93
CA PHE A 270 -24.01 2.70 -8.88
C PHE A 270 -24.41 2.17 -7.50
N VAL A 271 -25.60 2.53 -7.03
CA VAL A 271 -26.20 2.05 -5.77
C VAL A 271 -27.58 1.45 -6.03
N ASN A 272 -27.79 0.20 -5.60
CA ASN A 272 -29.04 -0.54 -5.71
C ASN A 272 -29.58 -0.93 -4.32
N GLY A 273 -30.43 -0.11 -3.72
CA GLY A 273 -31.01 -0.37 -2.39
C GLY A 273 -29.99 -0.42 -1.23
N GLY A 274 -28.93 0.39 -1.31
CA GLY A 274 -27.89 0.56 -0.28
C GLY A 274 -27.83 1.97 0.30
N THR A 275 -26.91 2.17 1.24
CA THR A 275 -26.72 3.41 2.01
C THR A 275 -25.32 3.99 1.79
N ILE A 276 -25.24 5.29 1.52
CA ILE A 276 -24.01 6.08 1.50
C ILE A 276 -24.15 7.22 2.51
N GLU A 277 -23.31 7.25 3.55
CA GLU A 277 -23.44 8.19 4.67
C GLU A 277 -22.13 8.92 4.99
N ASN A 278 -22.18 10.22 5.27
CA ASN A 278 -21.01 11.00 5.70
C ASN A 278 -19.78 10.82 4.79
N ALA A 279 -20.02 10.74 3.48
CA ALA A 279 -18.98 10.52 2.49
C ALA A 279 -18.61 11.83 1.81
N VAL A 280 -17.32 12.06 1.60
CA VAL A 280 -16.77 13.30 1.04
C VAL A 280 -16.03 13.02 -0.25
N ASN A 281 -16.47 13.64 -1.34
CA ASN A 281 -15.73 13.62 -2.59
C ASN A 281 -14.87 14.88 -2.75
N ARG A 282 -13.57 14.70 -2.91
CA ARG A 282 -12.61 15.72 -3.38
C ARG A 282 -12.03 15.38 -4.76
N ALA A 283 -12.39 14.23 -5.32
CA ALA A 283 -11.90 13.81 -6.62
C ALA A 283 -12.61 14.58 -7.76
N VAL A 284 -11.88 14.85 -8.84
CA VAL A 284 -12.47 15.37 -10.08
C VAL A 284 -13.22 14.24 -10.77
N ILE A 285 -14.48 14.47 -11.11
CA ILE A 285 -15.35 13.47 -11.72
C ILE A 285 -15.61 13.81 -13.19
N TYR A 286 -15.35 12.85 -14.08
CA TYR A 286 -15.56 13.00 -15.51
C TYR A 286 -16.30 11.81 -16.12
N ALA A 287 -17.47 12.08 -16.71
CA ALA A 287 -18.18 11.09 -17.53
C ALA A 287 -18.09 11.47 -19.02
N SER A 288 -17.45 10.61 -19.81
CA SER A 288 -17.29 10.80 -21.25
C SER A 288 -18.58 10.55 -22.04
N GLY A 289 -19.51 9.77 -21.48
CA GLY A 289 -20.76 9.35 -22.12
C GLY A 289 -20.58 8.19 -23.09
N GLY A 290 -21.40 7.15 -22.91
CA GLY A 290 -21.36 5.91 -23.70
C GLY A 290 -22.51 5.78 -24.69
N ALA A 291 -22.34 4.92 -25.70
CA ALA A 291 -23.43 4.50 -26.57
C ALA A 291 -24.57 3.91 -25.73
N SER A 292 -25.78 4.46 -25.81
CA SER A 292 -26.94 3.88 -25.12
C SER A 292 -27.10 2.38 -25.48
N PRO A 293 -27.42 1.49 -24.52
CA PRO A 293 -27.73 0.10 -24.84
C PRO A 293 -28.87 0.03 -25.88
N GLY A 294 -28.55 -0.45 -27.09
CA GLY A 294 -29.51 -0.54 -28.22
C GLY A 294 -29.57 0.69 -29.15
N GLY A 295 -28.75 1.72 -28.95
CA GLY A 295 -28.64 2.89 -29.83
C GLY A 295 -27.51 2.78 -30.85
N SER A 296 -27.64 3.44 -32.01
CA SER A 296 -26.52 3.58 -32.96
C SER A 296 -25.39 4.38 -32.29
N GLY A 297 -24.12 4.05 -32.59
CA GLY A 297 -22.91 4.56 -31.94
C GLY A 297 -22.62 6.07 -32.01
N THR A 298 -23.64 6.90 -32.20
CA THR A 298 -23.59 8.37 -32.14
C THR A 298 -24.28 8.95 -30.90
N ASN A 299 -24.99 8.13 -30.09
CA ASN A 299 -25.80 8.61 -28.96
C ASN A 299 -25.08 8.43 -27.62
N ARG A 300 -24.56 9.51 -27.04
CA ARG A 300 -23.77 9.48 -25.80
C ARG A 300 -24.58 9.99 -24.62
N ILE A 301 -24.79 9.13 -23.62
CA ILE A 301 -25.39 9.48 -22.32
C ILE A 301 -24.32 9.27 -21.24
N GLY A 302 -24.10 10.26 -20.38
CA GLY A 302 -23.21 10.19 -19.23
C GLY A 302 -23.96 10.49 -17.94
N HIS A 303 -23.71 9.68 -16.91
CA HIS A 303 -24.25 9.87 -15.56
C HIS A 303 -23.06 10.12 -14.63
N ALA A 304 -23.02 11.30 -14.03
CA ALA A 304 -21.96 11.67 -13.11
C ALA A 304 -22.55 12.29 -11.82
N GLY A 305 -22.13 11.78 -10.67
CA GLY A 305 -22.39 12.39 -9.37
C GLY A 305 -21.08 12.67 -8.66
N GLY A 306 -21.00 13.71 -7.83
CA GLY A 306 -19.83 13.85 -6.95
C GLY A 306 -19.68 12.66 -6.01
N VAL A 307 -20.80 12.12 -5.51
CA VAL A 307 -20.81 10.98 -4.59
C VAL A 307 -21.27 9.71 -5.29
N VAL A 308 -22.44 9.74 -5.95
CA VAL A 308 -23.07 8.58 -6.59
C VAL A 308 -23.40 8.84 -8.06
N GLY A 309 -22.93 8.02 -8.97
CA GLY A 309 -23.28 8.14 -10.40
C GLY A 309 -24.77 7.94 -10.69
N MET A 310 -25.34 6.81 -10.24
CA MET A 310 -26.78 6.52 -10.34
C MET A 310 -27.27 5.71 -9.12
N GLY A 311 -28.48 6.02 -8.67
CA GLY A 311 -29.19 5.24 -7.66
C GLY A 311 -30.44 4.56 -8.22
N THR A 312 -30.76 3.38 -7.72
CA THR A 312 -32.05 2.70 -7.92
C THR A 312 -32.47 1.98 -6.64
N GLY A 313 -33.75 1.98 -6.32
CA GLY A 313 -34.23 1.41 -5.06
C GLY A 313 -35.69 1.03 -5.11
N THR A 314 -36.10 0.14 -4.22
CA THR A 314 -37.50 -0.30 -4.08
C THR A 314 -38.07 0.13 -2.74
N ALA A 315 -39.39 0.07 -2.56
CA ALA A 315 -40.01 0.40 -1.28
C ALA A 315 -39.45 -0.43 -0.10
N SER A 316 -39.06 -1.69 -0.34
CA SER A 316 -38.46 -2.59 0.65
C SER A 316 -36.94 -2.43 0.80
N ALA A 317 -36.29 -1.76 -0.14
CA ALA A 317 -34.85 -1.52 -0.16
C ALA A 317 -34.58 -0.16 -0.82
N PRO A 318 -34.90 0.95 -0.14
CA PRO A 318 -34.68 2.28 -0.68
C PRO A 318 -33.18 2.62 -0.66
N VAL A 319 -32.77 3.53 -1.54
CA VAL A 319 -31.42 4.12 -1.48
C VAL A 319 -31.41 5.24 -0.44
N THR A 320 -30.40 5.26 0.43
CA THR A 320 -30.18 6.36 1.37
C THR A 320 -28.85 7.03 1.07
N ILE A 321 -28.87 8.35 0.86
CA ILE A 321 -27.66 9.17 0.69
C ILE A 321 -27.77 10.32 1.68
N ALA A 322 -26.97 10.28 2.75
CA ALA A 322 -27.10 11.25 3.84
C ALA A 322 -25.77 11.83 4.32
N GLY A 323 -25.75 13.11 4.68
CA GLY A 323 -24.56 13.75 5.27
C GLY A 323 -23.36 13.86 4.31
N CYS A 324 -23.58 13.69 3.00
CA CYS A 324 -22.48 13.61 2.04
C CYS A 324 -22.10 14.99 1.48
N ALA A 325 -20.82 15.18 1.17
CA ALA A 325 -20.31 16.44 0.64
C ALA A 325 -19.51 16.25 -0.65
N ASN A 326 -19.61 17.21 -1.56
CA ASN A 326 -18.82 17.27 -2.78
C ASN A 326 -18.06 18.59 -2.93
N TYR A 327 -16.74 18.47 -3.07
CA TYR A 327 -15.80 19.57 -3.32
C TYR A 327 -15.08 19.43 -4.67
N GLY A 328 -15.11 18.23 -5.28
CA GLY A 328 -14.50 17.98 -6.58
C GLY A 328 -15.44 18.29 -7.75
N THR A 329 -14.90 18.93 -8.80
CA THR A 329 -15.65 19.31 -10.00
C THR A 329 -16.27 18.08 -10.68
N VAL A 330 -17.53 18.18 -11.10
CA VAL A 330 -18.27 17.07 -11.74
C VAL A 330 -18.72 17.47 -13.15
N THR A 331 -18.29 16.71 -14.16
CA THR A 331 -18.48 17.10 -15.57
C THR A 331 -18.90 15.94 -16.46
N ALA A 332 -19.88 16.18 -17.35
CA ALA A 332 -20.26 15.27 -18.44
C ALA A 332 -20.54 16.05 -19.75
N PRO A 333 -19.50 16.59 -20.41
CA PRO A 333 -19.67 17.58 -21.47
C PRO A 333 -19.93 16.96 -22.85
N ASN A 334 -19.43 15.74 -23.10
CA ASN A 334 -19.45 15.07 -24.41
C ASN A 334 -20.70 14.17 -24.63
N CYS A 335 -21.81 14.50 -23.98
CA CYS A 335 -23.03 13.66 -23.91
C CYS A 335 -24.18 14.27 -24.72
N ASN A 336 -24.05 14.23 -26.06
CA ASN A 336 -24.97 14.84 -27.03
C ASN A 336 -26.45 14.40 -26.94
N GLN A 337 -26.78 13.38 -26.15
CA GLN A 337 -28.14 12.89 -25.90
C GLN A 337 -28.57 12.90 -24.42
N GLY A 338 -27.77 13.48 -23.53
CA GLY A 338 -28.24 13.78 -22.17
C GLY A 338 -27.23 13.55 -21.05
N GLY A 339 -26.19 14.38 -20.99
CA GLY A 339 -25.35 14.46 -19.80
C GLY A 339 -26.18 14.82 -18.56
N ARG A 340 -26.19 13.93 -17.56
CA ARG A 340 -26.90 14.08 -16.28
C ARG A 340 -25.86 14.15 -15.17
N VAL A 341 -25.76 15.32 -14.57
CA VAL A 341 -24.72 15.63 -13.60
C VAL A 341 -25.33 16.25 -12.36
N GLY A 342 -25.07 15.60 -11.22
CA GLY A 342 -25.38 16.14 -9.90
C GLY A 342 -24.13 16.34 -9.07
N GLY A 343 -24.10 17.34 -8.20
CA GLY A 343 -23.01 17.45 -7.23
C GLY A 343 -22.98 16.31 -6.23
N ILE A 344 -24.12 15.68 -5.94
CA ILE A 344 -24.17 14.47 -5.09
C ILE A 344 -24.54 13.24 -5.93
N VAL A 345 -25.68 13.29 -6.64
CA VAL A 345 -26.19 12.15 -7.42
C VAL A 345 -26.42 12.53 -8.88
N GLY A 346 -25.88 11.75 -9.82
CA GLY A 346 -26.14 11.99 -11.25
C GLY A 346 -27.62 11.85 -11.62
N ILE A 347 -28.20 10.68 -11.34
CA ILE A 347 -29.60 10.39 -11.73
C ILE A 347 -30.30 9.32 -10.88
N PHE A 348 -31.62 9.46 -10.76
CA PHE A 348 -32.59 8.38 -10.50
C PHE A 348 -33.53 8.27 -11.70
N ASP A 349 -33.40 7.21 -12.50
CA ASP A 349 -33.99 7.12 -13.86
C ASP A 349 -35.32 6.36 -13.90
N LEU A 350 -35.57 5.45 -12.94
CA LEU A 350 -36.75 4.60 -12.98
C LEU A 350 -37.91 5.26 -12.22
N THR A 351 -39.08 5.34 -12.83
CA THR A 351 -40.26 5.97 -12.22
C THR A 351 -40.69 5.36 -10.87
N GLY A 352 -40.30 4.11 -10.63
CA GLY A 352 -40.57 3.37 -9.40
C GLY A 352 -39.45 3.41 -8.36
N ASP A 353 -38.39 4.20 -8.56
CA ASP A 353 -37.28 4.29 -7.60
C ASP A 353 -37.74 4.90 -6.28
N TYR A 354 -37.22 4.35 -5.18
CA TYR A 354 -37.35 4.85 -3.81
C TYR A 354 -35.99 5.27 -3.28
N ALA A 355 -35.86 6.53 -2.89
CA ALA A 355 -34.63 7.03 -2.27
C ALA A 355 -34.85 8.26 -1.38
N THR A 356 -33.92 8.47 -0.46
CA THR A 356 -33.81 9.72 0.31
C THR A 356 -32.41 10.30 0.15
N ILE A 357 -32.33 11.56 -0.25
CA ILE A 357 -31.11 12.35 -0.30
C ILE A 357 -31.27 13.44 0.76
N SER A 358 -30.46 13.41 1.82
CA SER A 358 -30.65 14.30 2.97
C SER A 358 -29.36 14.84 3.56
N ASN A 359 -29.37 16.08 4.06
CA ASN A 359 -28.21 16.66 4.74
C ASN A 359 -26.93 16.69 3.87
N CYS A 360 -27.08 16.86 2.56
CA CYS A 360 -25.95 16.83 1.63
C CYS A 360 -25.56 18.24 1.16
N PHE A 361 -24.29 18.39 0.80
CA PHE A 361 -23.70 19.67 0.41
C PHE A 361 -22.84 19.58 -0.85
N ASN A 362 -23.07 20.49 -1.80
CA ASN A 362 -22.17 20.67 -2.93
C ASN A 362 -21.53 22.06 -2.92
N ALA A 363 -20.20 22.10 -2.86
CA ALA A 363 -19.39 23.30 -3.08
C ALA A 363 -18.76 23.34 -4.48
N ALA A 364 -18.72 22.21 -5.17
CA ALA A 364 -17.98 22.09 -6.42
C ALA A 364 -18.73 22.63 -7.63
N GLU A 365 -17.98 22.96 -8.68
CA GLU A 365 -18.55 23.31 -9.98
C GLU A 365 -19.17 22.09 -10.68
N ILE A 366 -20.37 22.28 -11.23
CA ILE A 366 -21.13 21.26 -11.96
C ILE A 366 -21.30 21.68 -13.42
N LYS A 367 -20.88 20.81 -14.35
CA LYS A 367 -21.01 21.06 -15.80
C LYS A 367 -21.72 19.89 -16.49
N ALA A 368 -22.97 20.12 -16.90
CA ALA A 368 -23.77 19.10 -17.60
C ALA A 368 -24.20 19.57 -18.98
N TYR A 369 -24.30 18.61 -19.92
CA TYR A 369 -24.95 18.88 -21.20
C TYR A 369 -26.45 19.19 -21.00
N GLN A 370 -27.24 18.30 -20.36
CA GLN A 370 -28.70 18.42 -20.37
C GLN A 370 -29.35 18.61 -18.99
N TYR A 371 -28.94 17.82 -17.99
CA TYR A 371 -29.51 17.84 -16.65
C TYR A 371 -28.42 18.20 -15.65
N ALA A 372 -28.42 19.44 -15.17
CA ALA A 372 -27.45 19.97 -14.23
C ALA A 372 -28.12 20.25 -12.88
N GLY A 373 -27.67 19.58 -11.83
CA GLY A 373 -28.17 19.82 -10.47
C GLY A 373 -27.02 20.02 -9.50
N GLY A 374 -27.10 20.99 -8.58
CA GLY A 374 -26.12 21.08 -7.51
C GLY A 374 -26.15 19.86 -6.57
N ILE A 375 -27.32 19.23 -6.38
CA ILE A 375 -27.45 17.98 -5.62
C ILE A 375 -27.76 16.80 -6.54
N VAL A 376 -28.87 16.86 -7.29
CA VAL A 376 -29.30 15.78 -8.20
C VAL A 376 -29.43 16.28 -9.62
N GLY A 377 -28.75 15.64 -10.57
CA GLY A 377 -28.87 16.01 -11.99
C GLY A 377 -30.31 15.82 -12.50
N GLY A 378 -30.81 14.59 -12.45
CA GLY A 378 -32.20 14.27 -12.81
C GLY A 378 -32.84 13.27 -11.86
N GLN A 379 -34.05 13.57 -11.41
CA GLN A 379 -34.88 12.67 -10.63
C GLN A 379 -36.20 12.43 -11.38
N PHE A 380 -36.37 11.24 -11.93
CA PHE A 380 -37.55 10.85 -12.72
C PHE A 380 -38.59 10.03 -11.92
N ALA A 381 -38.28 9.76 -10.66
CA ALA A 381 -39.11 9.00 -9.73
C ALA A 381 -39.88 9.90 -8.75
N SER A 382 -41.12 9.51 -8.45
CA SER A 382 -42.00 10.23 -7.51
C SER A 382 -41.69 9.95 -6.04
N TYR A 383 -41.03 8.83 -5.73
CA TYR A 383 -40.74 8.40 -4.35
C TYR A 383 -39.28 8.66 -3.94
N VAL A 384 -38.61 9.54 -4.69
CA VAL A 384 -37.29 10.07 -4.33
C VAL A 384 -37.49 11.45 -3.70
N THR A 385 -36.93 11.63 -2.50
CA THR A 385 -37.04 12.90 -1.75
C THR A 385 -35.65 13.52 -1.61
N ILE A 386 -35.54 14.82 -1.93
CA ILE A 386 -34.36 15.63 -1.65
C ILE A 386 -34.72 16.56 -0.49
N SER A 387 -34.06 16.41 0.65
CA SER A 387 -34.37 17.18 1.86
C SER A 387 -33.14 17.77 2.53
N ALA A 388 -33.25 18.94 3.16
CA ALA A 388 -32.16 19.49 3.98
C ALA A 388 -30.80 19.53 3.25
N CYS A 389 -30.77 19.86 1.96
CA CYS A 389 -29.55 19.90 1.15
C CYS A 389 -29.22 21.33 0.71
N CYS A 390 -27.93 21.58 0.45
CA CYS A 390 -27.50 22.90 -0.01
C CYS A 390 -26.42 22.88 -1.09
N ASN A 391 -26.46 23.89 -1.94
CA ASN A 391 -25.49 24.08 -3.02
C ASN A 391 -24.90 25.49 -2.99
N THR A 392 -23.58 25.58 -2.91
CA THR A 392 -22.81 26.84 -3.09
C THR A 392 -22.02 26.83 -4.41
N GLY A 393 -21.82 25.65 -5.00
CA GLY A 393 -21.11 25.48 -6.26
C GLY A 393 -21.88 26.04 -7.48
N THR A 394 -21.14 26.50 -8.50
CA THR A 394 -21.76 26.98 -9.74
C THR A 394 -22.28 25.80 -10.57
N VAL A 395 -23.52 25.91 -11.07
CA VAL A 395 -24.18 24.88 -11.90
C VAL A 395 -24.35 25.40 -13.32
N THR A 396 -23.71 24.73 -14.28
CA THR A 396 -23.70 25.12 -15.70
C THR A 396 -24.37 24.06 -16.57
N GLY A 397 -25.37 24.48 -17.36
CA GLY A 397 -26.04 23.66 -18.37
C GLY A 397 -25.71 24.10 -19.81
N THR A 398 -25.17 23.19 -20.62
CA THR A 398 -24.58 23.46 -21.94
C THR A 398 -25.11 22.51 -23.03
N SER A 399 -26.37 22.63 -23.46
CA SER A 399 -26.95 21.73 -24.49
C SER A 399 -27.38 22.47 -25.76
N SER A 400 -27.31 21.78 -26.90
CA SER A 400 -27.90 22.19 -28.18
C SER A 400 -29.40 21.80 -28.31
N GLY A 401 -30.06 21.53 -27.19
CA GLY A 401 -31.44 21.04 -27.09
C GLY A 401 -32.09 21.48 -25.77
N LYS A 402 -33.02 20.68 -25.23
CA LYS A 402 -33.63 20.99 -23.92
C LYS A 402 -32.53 20.97 -22.86
N THR A 403 -32.55 21.94 -21.96
CA THR A 403 -31.60 22.04 -20.85
C THR A 403 -32.37 22.29 -19.56
N TYR A 404 -32.04 21.54 -18.51
CA TYR A 404 -32.63 21.65 -17.18
C TYR A 404 -31.50 21.89 -16.19
N ALA A 405 -31.47 23.07 -15.57
CA ALA A 405 -30.44 23.43 -14.60
C ALA A 405 -31.08 23.93 -13.30
N GLY A 406 -30.72 23.32 -12.17
CA GLY A 406 -31.19 23.72 -10.85
C GLY A 406 -30.07 23.74 -9.84
N GLY A 407 -30.08 24.72 -8.94
CA GLY A 407 -29.12 24.73 -7.84
C GLY A 407 -29.25 23.52 -6.91
N ILE A 408 -30.44 22.92 -6.80
CA ILE A 408 -30.65 21.65 -6.10
C ILE A 408 -30.88 20.52 -7.09
N ALA A 409 -31.87 20.66 -7.98
CA ALA A 409 -32.25 19.61 -8.92
C ALA A 409 -32.37 20.13 -10.34
N GLY A 410 -31.71 19.50 -11.33
CA GLY A 410 -31.95 19.84 -12.73
C GLY A 410 -33.41 19.61 -13.10
N LYS A 411 -33.90 18.39 -12.84
CA LYS A 411 -35.32 18.02 -12.92
C LYS A 411 -35.71 17.16 -11.71
N SER A 412 -36.91 17.39 -11.17
CA SER A 412 -37.47 16.55 -10.11
C SER A 412 -38.92 16.08 -10.38
N CYS A 413 -39.19 14.81 -10.13
CA CYS A 413 -40.53 14.21 -10.14
C CYS A 413 -41.10 13.96 -8.72
N GLY A 414 -40.33 14.25 -7.68
CA GLY A 414 -40.69 14.05 -6.27
C GLY A 414 -40.30 15.27 -5.41
N PRO A 415 -40.46 15.18 -4.09
CA PRO A 415 -40.37 16.36 -3.22
C PRO A 415 -38.94 16.93 -3.11
N VAL A 416 -38.84 18.25 -3.18
CA VAL A 416 -37.66 19.04 -2.82
C VAL A 416 -38.03 19.91 -1.63
N VAL A 417 -37.47 19.60 -0.46
CA VAL A 417 -37.96 20.15 0.82
C VAL A 417 -36.79 20.68 1.64
N ASP A 418 -36.96 21.81 2.30
CA ASP A 418 -35.96 22.37 3.22
C ASP A 418 -34.57 22.53 2.57
N CYS A 419 -34.46 23.04 1.35
CA CYS A 419 -33.18 23.14 0.63
C CYS A 419 -32.82 24.59 0.31
N TYR A 420 -31.53 24.88 0.13
CA TYR A 420 -31.12 26.20 -0.34
C TYR A 420 -29.97 26.22 -1.33
N ASN A 421 -29.95 27.28 -2.15
CA ASN A 421 -28.90 27.49 -3.14
C ASN A 421 -28.31 28.90 -3.03
N THR A 422 -26.98 28.97 -2.96
CA THR A 422 -26.21 30.20 -3.10
C THR A 422 -25.33 30.20 -4.35
N GLY A 423 -25.13 29.02 -4.95
CA GLY A 423 -24.37 28.86 -6.18
C GLY A 423 -25.04 29.50 -7.40
N ASN A 424 -24.23 30.03 -8.31
CA ASN A 424 -24.73 30.62 -9.55
C ASN A 424 -25.23 29.54 -10.49
N ILE A 425 -26.31 29.84 -11.22
CA ILE A 425 -26.89 28.97 -12.23
C ILE A 425 -26.64 29.62 -13.58
N VAL A 426 -25.91 28.91 -14.44
CA VAL A 426 -25.45 29.41 -15.73
C VAL A 426 -25.99 28.53 -16.85
N SER A 427 -26.63 29.15 -17.85
CA SER A 427 -26.96 28.48 -19.10
C SER A 427 -26.19 29.09 -20.26
N THR A 428 -25.50 28.23 -21.02
CA THR A 428 -24.77 28.63 -22.24
C THR A 428 -25.34 27.98 -23.50
N ALA A 429 -26.61 27.57 -23.48
CA ALA A 429 -27.25 26.91 -24.61
C ALA A 429 -27.20 27.78 -25.88
N THR A 430 -26.69 27.22 -26.99
CA THR A 430 -26.36 27.97 -28.23
C THR A 430 -27.34 27.78 -29.38
N SER A 431 -28.33 26.88 -29.28
CA SER A 431 -29.22 26.55 -30.40
C SER A 431 -30.60 27.18 -30.29
N GLY A 432 -31.04 27.90 -31.33
CA GLY A 432 -32.38 28.47 -31.45
C GLY A 432 -33.52 27.44 -31.42
N ASN A 433 -34.64 27.84 -30.82
CA ASN A 433 -35.97 27.17 -30.78
C ASN A 433 -36.21 26.00 -29.80
N VAL A 434 -35.38 25.76 -28.77
CA VAL A 434 -35.66 24.69 -27.77
C VAL A 434 -35.79 25.27 -26.35
N PRO A 435 -36.86 24.92 -25.59
CA PRO A 435 -37.08 25.50 -24.26
C PRO A 435 -36.01 25.09 -23.26
N THR A 436 -35.33 26.08 -22.70
CA THR A 436 -34.43 25.94 -21.55
C THR A 436 -35.20 26.21 -20.26
N ARG A 437 -34.93 25.45 -19.20
CA ARG A 437 -35.54 25.61 -17.89
C ARG A 437 -34.47 25.66 -16.81
N PHE A 438 -34.31 26.82 -16.19
CA PHE A 438 -33.24 26.99 -15.23
C PHE A 438 -33.66 27.81 -14.02
N ALA A 439 -33.17 27.42 -12.85
CA ALA A 439 -33.60 28.02 -11.60
C ALA A 439 -32.64 27.79 -10.43
N GLY A 440 -32.81 28.59 -9.38
CA GLY A 440 -32.01 28.45 -8.17
C GLY A 440 -32.30 27.18 -7.37
N ILE A 441 -33.52 26.63 -7.37
CA ILE A 441 -33.81 25.34 -6.71
C ILE A 441 -33.97 24.22 -7.74
N ALA A 442 -35.01 24.28 -8.57
CA ALA A 442 -35.32 23.21 -9.52
C ALA A 442 -35.54 23.74 -10.95
N GLY A 443 -34.80 23.23 -11.92
CA GLY A 443 -35.02 23.61 -13.32
C GLY A 443 -36.46 23.27 -13.77
N GLU A 444 -36.90 22.04 -13.48
CA GLU A 444 -38.29 21.60 -13.68
C GLU A 444 -38.79 20.72 -12.53
N THR A 445 -40.06 20.90 -12.17
CA THR A 445 -40.84 19.90 -11.42
C THR A 445 -41.97 19.30 -12.24
N GLN A 446 -42.06 17.96 -12.24
CA GLN A 446 -43.06 17.22 -13.02
C GLN A 446 -43.90 16.31 -12.12
N ASN A 447 -45.23 16.33 -12.30
CA ASN A 447 -46.26 15.60 -11.55
C ASN A 447 -46.67 16.25 -10.23
N SER A 448 -47.80 15.81 -9.67
CA SER A 448 -48.39 16.36 -8.44
C SER A 448 -47.60 16.08 -7.17
N THR A 449 -46.67 15.11 -7.21
CA THR A 449 -45.77 14.75 -6.09
C THR A 449 -44.52 15.62 -6.05
N ALA A 450 -44.18 16.31 -7.14
CA ALA A 450 -42.98 17.14 -7.27
C ALA A 450 -43.17 18.53 -6.64
N THR A 451 -43.29 18.57 -5.32
CA THR A 451 -43.44 19.82 -4.55
C THR A 451 -42.09 20.46 -4.26
N ILE A 452 -42.07 21.79 -4.18
CA ILE A 452 -40.93 22.55 -3.64
C ILE A 452 -41.44 23.26 -2.39
N THR A 453 -40.88 22.91 -1.23
CA THR A 453 -41.37 23.38 0.07
C THR A 453 -40.22 23.90 0.91
N ASN A 454 -40.40 25.03 1.59
CA ASN A 454 -39.42 25.57 2.55
C ASN A 454 -38.02 25.80 1.95
N CYS A 455 -37.93 26.28 0.71
CA CYS A 455 -36.65 26.43 0.03
C CYS A 455 -36.31 27.90 -0.21
N TYR A 456 -35.02 28.23 -0.30
CA TYR A 456 -34.63 29.57 -0.72
C TYR A 456 -33.42 29.58 -1.66
N SER A 457 -33.36 30.58 -2.55
CA SER A 457 -32.19 30.78 -3.41
C SER A 457 -31.72 32.23 -3.40
N ILE A 458 -30.43 32.41 -3.18
CA ILE A 458 -29.71 33.68 -3.35
C ILE A 458 -28.69 33.61 -4.49
N GLY A 459 -28.49 32.44 -5.10
CA GLY A 459 -27.62 32.32 -6.28
C GLY A 459 -28.15 33.10 -7.47
N ARG A 460 -27.25 33.69 -8.25
CA ARG A 460 -27.62 34.41 -9.48
C ARG A 460 -27.97 33.42 -10.57
N VAL A 461 -29.11 33.65 -11.22
CA VAL A 461 -29.55 32.86 -12.37
C VAL A 461 -29.26 33.66 -13.65
N SER A 462 -28.42 33.11 -14.53
CA SER A 462 -27.91 33.80 -15.71
C SER A 462 -27.78 32.85 -16.92
N GLY A 463 -28.00 33.37 -18.14
CA GLY A 463 -27.89 32.57 -19.36
C GLY A 463 -28.95 32.92 -20.38
N ALA A 464 -28.56 32.94 -21.66
CA ALA A 464 -29.38 33.44 -22.76
C ALA A 464 -30.17 32.31 -23.43
N SER A 465 -31.50 32.32 -23.25
CA SER A 465 -32.41 31.80 -24.27
C SER A 465 -33.56 32.77 -24.41
N THR A 466 -33.91 33.12 -25.65
CA THR A 466 -35.11 33.91 -25.97
C THR A 466 -36.40 33.07 -25.88
N ILE A 467 -36.28 31.76 -25.65
CA ILE A 467 -37.38 30.78 -25.61
C ILE A 467 -37.09 29.80 -24.45
N GLY A 468 -37.65 30.07 -23.27
CA GLY A 468 -37.43 29.27 -22.06
C GLY A 468 -38.10 29.89 -20.84
N THR A 469 -38.11 29.18 -19.72
CA THR A 469 -38.65 29.66 -18.44
C THR A 469 -37.57 29.66 -17.38
N SER A 470 -37.47 30.76 -16.64
CA SER A 470 -36.45 30.95 -15.62
C SER A 470 -37.05 31.54 -14.36
N GLY A 471 -36.70 31.01 -13.20
CA GLY A 471 -37.12 31.58 -11.93
C GLY A 471 -36.08 31.30 -10.86
N ASN A 472 -35.94 32.18 -9.87
CA ASN A 472 -34.98 31.94 -8.80
C ASN A 472 -35.30 30.73 -7.92
N ILE A 473 -36.54 30.27 -7.88
CA ILE A 473 -36.93 29.02 -7.22
C ILE A 473 -37.08 27.92 -8.27
N VAL A 474 -37.91 28.16 -9.29
CA VAL A 474 -38.26 27.10 -10.24
C VAL A 474 -38.44 27.62 -11.66
N GLY A 475 -37.92 26.86 -12.62
CA GLY A 475 -37.99 27.21 -14.04
C GLY A 475 -39.37 26.88 -14.60
N SER A 476 -39.83 25.65 -14.44
CA SER A 476 -41.20 25.24 -14.77
C SER A 476 -41.74 24.26 -13.73
N GLN A 477 -43.05 24.30 -13.48
CA GLN A 477 -43.64 23.58 -12.36
C GLN A 477 -44.99 22.94 -12.67
N SER A 478 -45.26 21.79 -12.05
CA SER A 478 -46.60 21.18 -12.03
C SER A 478 -47.41 21.58 -10.80
N VAL A 479 -46.73 21.92 -9.70
CA VAL A 479 -47.30 22.37 -8.43
C VAL A 479 -46.60 23.66 -8.01
N SER A 480 -47.35 24.64 -7.51
CA SER A 480 -46.74 25.90 -7.07
C SER A 480 -45.84 25.68 -5.85
N PRO A 481 -44.65 26.31 -5.80
CA PRO A 481 -43.80 26.31 -4.61
C PRO A 481 -44.53 26.82 -3.38
N VAL A 482 -44.25 26.23 -2.23
CA VAL A 482 -44.84 26.59 -0.94
C VAL A 482 -43.73 27.06 -0.02
N ASN A 483 -43.94 28.20 0.64
CA ASN A 483 -42.98 28.75 1.61
C ASN A 483 -41.55 28.90 1.03
N CYS A 484 -41.44 29.44 -0.20
CA CYS A 484 -40.17 29.57 -0.90
C CYS A 484 -39.78 31.04 -1.13
N TYR A 485 -38.49 31.35 -0.97
CA TYR A 485 -37.98 32.73 -0.92
C TYR A 485 -36.78 32.95 -1.82
N TYR A 486 -36.67 34.12 -2.44
CA TYR A 486 -35.52 34.47 -3.26
C TYR A 486 -35.06 35.91 -3.09
N LEU A 487 -33.75 36.13 -3.30
CA LEU A 487 -33.15 37.45 -3.19
C LEU A 487 -33.50 38.33 -4.40
N ASN A 488 -33.98 39.55 -4.15
CA ASN A 488 -34.37 40.51 -5.19
C ASN A 488 -33.20 40.87 -6.14
N ALA A 489 -31.98 40.89 -5.63
CA ALA A 489 -30.80 41.27 -6.42
C ALA A 489 -30.40 40.22 -7.48
N THR A 490 -30.94 39.00 -7.42
CA THR A 490 -30.40 37.87 -8.19
C THR A 490 -31.30 37.38 -9.33
N ALA A 491 -32.55 37.83 -9.42
CA ALA A 491 -33.41 37.67 -10.61
C ALA A 491 -34.63 38.60 -10.64
N LEU A 492 -35.30 38.64 -11.80
CA LEU A 492 -36.54 39.39 -12.06
C LEU A 492 -37.81 38.71 -11.51
N SER A 493 -37.82 37.38 -11.35
CA SER A 493 -38.95 36.60 -10.82
C SER A 493 -38.50 35.31 -10.10
N GLY A 494 -39.32 34.83 -9.17
CA GLY A 494 -39.05 33.58 -8.43
C GLY A 494 -39.54 32.32 -9.14
N ALA A 495 -40.57 32.40 -9.98
CA ALA A 495 -41.01 31.31 -10.83
C ALA A 495 -40.95 31.74 -12.30
N GLY A 496 -40.56 30.81 -13.18
CA GLY A 496 -40.55 31.03 -14.63
C GLY A 496 -41.94 30.94 -15.28
N ASP A 497 -42.91 30.33 -14.59
CA ASP A 497 -44.33 30.27 -14.95
C ASP A 497 -45.20 30.96 -13.87
N SER A 498 -46.53 30.87 -13.93
CA SER A 498 -47.49 31.56 -13.03
C SER A 498 -47.56 31.02 -11.58
N GLY A 499 -46.41 30.71 -10.96
CA GLY A 499 -46.31 30.17 -9.60
C GLY A 499 -46.13 31.25 -8.53
N THR A 500 -46.58 30.96 -7.31
CA THR A 500 -46.43 31.84 -6.15
C THR A 500 -45.06 31.64 -5.49
N THR A 501 -44.26 32.71 -5.42
CA THR A 501 -42.97 32.75 -4.72
C THR A 501 -42.80 34.10 -4.03
N THR A 502 -42.01 34.15 -2.94
CA THR A 502 -41.84 35.37 -2.14
C THR A 502 -40.47 36.01 -2.39
N VAL A 503 -40.45 37.22 -2.95
CA VAL A 503 -39.21 38.00 -3.05
C VAL A 503 -38.83 38.58 -1.69
N LYS A 504 -37.53 38.62 -1.39
CA LYS A 504 -36.97 39.19 -0.17
C LYS A 504 -35.71 40.01 -0.47
N THR A 505 -35.47 41.02 0.36
CA THR A 505 -34.19 41.73 0.40
C THR A 505 -33.14 40.92 1.17
N GLU A 506 -31.87 41.33 1.07
CA GLU A 506 -30.79 40.73 1.86
C GLU A 506 -31.05 40.86 3.36
N GLU A 507 -31.47 42.04 3.81
CA GLU A 507 -31.80 42.30 5.22
C GLU A 507 -32.92 41.38 5.73
N GLU A 508 -33.98 41.19 4.95
CA GLU A 508 -35.08 40.31 5.35
C GLU A 508 -34.69 38.83 5.39
N LEU A 509 -33.83 38.37 4.46
CA LEU A 509 -33.37 36.98 4.47
C LEU A 509 -32.40 36.71 5.63
N LYS A 510 -31.58 37.70 6.02
CA LYS A 510 -30.66 37.61 7.16
C LYS A 510 -31.33 37.87 8.51
N ALA A 511 -32.61 38.25 8.51
CA ALA A 511 -33.33 38.56 9.74
C ALA A 511 -33.43 37.33 10.67
N PRO A 512 -33.28 37.49 12.00
CA PRO A 512 -33.34 36.37 12.95
C PRO A 512 -34.64 35.55 12.92
N ALA A 513 -35.73 36.10 12.40
CA ALA A 513 -37.01 35.40 12.24
C ALA A 513 -37.08 34.50 11.00
N MET A 514 -36.15 34.65 10.05
CA MET A 514 -36.19 33.94 8.76
C MET A 514 -36.05 32.41 8.90
N PRO A 515 -35.16 31.85 9.74
CA PRO A 515 -35.09 30.41 9.94
C PRO A 515 -36.44 29.81 10.39
N ALA A 516 -37.13 30.45 11.33
CA ALA A 516 -38.45 29.99 11.79
C ALA A 516 -39.53 30.08 10.69
N ALA A 517 -39.42 31.06 9.78
CA ALA A 517 -40.30 31.19 8.62
C ALA A 517 -40.04 30.09 7.58
N LEU A 518 -38.79 29.65 7.39
CA LEU A 518 -38.45 28.53 6.50
C LEU A 518 -38.88 27.19 7.10
N GLY A 519 -38.72 26.98 8.41
CA GLY A 519 -39.14 25.77 9.10
C GLY A 519 -38.04 25.22 10.02
N ALA A 520 -38.37 24.15 10.77
CA ALA A 520 -37.50 23.60 11.81
C ALA A 520 -36.17 23.03 11.30
N ALA A 521 -36.04 22.77 10.00
CA ALA A 521 -34.79 22.33 9.38
C ALA A 521 -33.74 23.44 9.26
N PHE A 522 -34.15 24.72 9.32
CA PHE A 522 -33.26 25.87 9.23
C PHE A 522 -32.91 26.44 10.60
N ALA A 523 -31.69 26.94 10.70
CA ALA A 523 -31.16 27.65 11.85
C ALA A 523 -30.53 28.98 11.41
N TYR A 524 -30.28 29.85 12.39
CA TYR A 524 -29.48 31.04 12.16
C TYR A 524 -28.03 30.63 11.90
N ASP A 525 -27.33 31.32 11.00
CA ASP A 525 -25.91 31.06 10.69
C ASP A 525 -25.00 31.53 11.83
N SER A 526 -24.91 30.72 12.89
CA SER A 526 -24.09 31.03 14.05
C SER A 526 -22.60 30.89 13.79
N ASN A 527 -22.23 30.09 12.79
CA ASN A 527 -20.84 29.77 12.46
C ASN A 527 -20.30 30.62 11.29
N GLY A 528 -21.14 31.45 10.66
CA GLY A 528 -20.76 32.34 9.57
C GLY A 528 -20.50 31.63 8.23
N CYS A 529 -20.90 30.35 8.08
CA CYS A 529 -20.58 29.54 6.90
C CYS A 529 -21.42 29.92 5.67
N ASN A 530 -22.41 30.78 5.83
CA ASN A 530 -23.30 31.24 4.76
C ASN A 530 -23.53 32.75 4.81
N GLY A 531 -22.54 33.52 5.28
CA GLY A 531 -22.56 34.98 5.24
C GLY A 531 -23.73 35.62 5.99
N GLY A 532 -24.26 34.94 7.03
CA GLY A 532 -25.39 35.39 7.83
C GLY A 532 -26.77 35.04 7.28
N TYR A 533 -26.86 34.37 6.12
CA TYR A 533 -28.12 33.82 5.61
C TYR A 533 -28.48 32.51 6.34
N PRO A 534 -29.77 32.15 6.50
CA PRO A 534 -30.18 30.93 7.19
C PRO A 534 -29.46 29.68 6.67
N VAL A 535 -28.94 28.87 7.58
CA VAL A 535 -28.29 27.59 7.24
C VAL A 535 -29.18 26.44 7.65
N LEU A 536 -28.85 25.25 7.20
CA LEU A 536 -29.51 24.04 7.69
C LEU A 536 -28.97 23.71 9.08
N ALA A 537 -29.83 23.22 9.97
CA ALA A 537 -29.46 23.00 11.37
C ALA A 537 -28.23 22.09 11.54
N TRP A 538 -28.06 21.10 10.66
CA TRP A 538 -26.90 20.21 10.67
C TRP A 538 -25.58 20.90 10.33
N GLN A 539 -25.60 22.07 9.66
CA GLN A 539 -24.42 22.87 9.34
C GLN A 539 -23.88 23.67 10.54
N ASN A 540 -24.69 23.85 11.59
CA ASN A 540 -24.25 24.53 12.82
C ASN A 540 -23.52 23.60 13.80
N GLY A 541 -23.48 22.29 13.54
CA GLY A 541 -22.59 21.35 14.22
C GLY A 541 -21.18 21.37 13.61
N SER A 542 -20.18 20.87 14.34
CA SER A 542 -18.85 20.60 13.79
C SER A 542 -18.95 19.53 12.70
N SER A 543 -19.19 19.96 11.47
CA SER A 543 -19.10 19.16 10.24
C SER A 543 -17.63 19.08 9.80
N PRO A 544 -17.16 17.95 9.25
CA PRO A 544 -15.80 17.84 8.74
C PRO A 544 -15.64 18.67 7.47
N GLY A 545 -15.22 19.93 7.64
CA GLY A 545 -14.51 20.67 6.61
C GLY A 545 -13.16 20.01 6.31
N PRO A 546 -12.44 20.44 5.26
CA PRO A 546 -11.02 20.13 5.17
C PRO A 546 -10.35 20.48 6.51
N ALA A 547 -9.56 19.58 7.07
CA ALA A 547 -8.76 19.97 8.24
C ALA A 547 -7.82 21.09 7.80
N ALA A 548 -7.85 22.23 8.50
CA ALA A 548 -6.87 23.28 8.30
C ALA A 548 -5.46 22.71 8.59
N HIS A 549 -4.49 23.12 7.78
CA HIS A 549 -3.12 22.69 7.93
C HIS A 549 -2.26 23.85 8.43
N ALA A 550 -1.32 23.54 9.32
CA ALA A 550 -0.48 24.54 9.96
C ALA A 550 0.45 25.27 8.98
N ILE A 551 0.68 26.56 9.24
CA ILE A 551 1.66 27.40 8.56
C ILE A 551 2.76 27.75 9.55
N THR A 552 3.98 27.30 9.27
CA THR A 552 5.17 27.60 10.09
C THR A 552 6.01 28.68 9.40
N LEU A 553 6.42 29.71 10.12
CA LEU A 553 7.24 30.81 9.58
C LEU A 553 8.69 30.71 10.08
N ASN A 554 9.65 30.72 9.17
CA ASN A 554 11.08 30.73 9.45
C ASN A 554 11.73 31.99 8.88
N PHE A 555 12.24 32.87 9.74
CA PHE A 555 12.83 34.15 9.35
C PHE A 555 13.78 34.70 10.42
N ASP A 556 14.70 35.58 10.02
CA ASP A 556 15.55 36.32 10.97
C ASP A 556 14.73 37.44 11.65
N SER A 557 14.29 37.19 12.88
CA SER A 557 13.53 38.15 13.68
C SER A 557 14.31 39.43 14.03
N ALA A 558 15.64 39.44 13.89
CA ALA A 558 16.43 40.67 14.05
C ALA A 558 16.39 41.55 12.78
N ALA A 559 16.08 40.97 11.61
CA ALA A 559 16.01 41.69 10.34
C ALA A 559 14.64 42.31 10.08
N ALA A 560 13.54 41.64 10.44
CA ALA A 560 12.18 42.14 10.25
C ALA A 560 11.15 41.35 11.10
N THR A 561 9.94 41.88 11.19
CA THR A 561 8.75 41.16 11.66
C THR A 561 8.04 40.50 10.47
N VAL A 562 7.81 39.19 10.52
CA VAL A 562 7.08 38.43 9.49
C VAL A 562 5.83 37.77 10.08
N SER A 563 4.70 37.86 9.38
CA SER A 563 3.42 37.25 9.80
C SER A 563 2.64 36.67 8.61
N ALA A 564 1.89 35.59 8.83
CA ALA A 564 0.92 35.06 7.87
C ALA A 564 -0.49 35.58 8.14
N SER A 565 -1.36 35.56 7.12
CA SER A 565 -2.77 35.95 7.25
C SER A 565 -3.57 35.04 8.18
N ALA A 566 -3.12 33.79 8.37
CA ALA A 566 -3.66 32.83 9.32
C ALA A 566 -2.53 31.89 9.82
N ALA A 567 -2.70 31.29 11.00
CA ALA A 567 -1.76 30.29 11.55
C ALA A 567 -1.99 28.88 10.96
N GLU A 568 -3.20 28.62 10.46
CA GLU A 568 -3.58 27.42 9.73
C GLU A 568 -4.50 27.85 8.58
N ALA A 569 -4.50 27.10 7.47
CA ALA A 569 -5.36 27.37 6.32
C ALA A 569 -5.88 26.07 5.70
N GLU A 570 -7.08 26.10 5.14
CA GLU A 570 -7.66 24.97 4.41
C GLU A 570 -7.07 24.84 2.99
N PRO A 571 -7.01 23.63 2.40
CA PRO A 571 -6.57 23.45 1.02
C PRO A 571 -7.40 24.31 0.05
N GLY A 572 -6.71 25.11 -0.76
CA GLY A 572 -7.31 26.05 -1.72
C GLY A 572 -7.42 27.50 -1.21
N GLU A 573 -7.20 27.76 0.08
CA GLU A 573 -7.20 29.13 0.61
C GLU A 573 -5.92 29.91 0.22
N THR A 574 -6.04 31.22 0.01
CA THR A 574 -4.90 32.09 -0.26
C THR A 574 -4.30 32.59 1.06
N VAL A 575 -3.02 32.26 1.30
CA VAL A 575 -2.25 32.73 2.45
C VAL A 575 -1.41 33.93 2.04
N THR A 576 -1.45 35.01 2.85
CA THR A 576 -0.64 36.22 2.65
C THR A 576 0.46 36.30 3.70
N ILE A 577 1.71 36.44 3.26
CA ILE A 577 2.88 36.70 4.09
C ILE A 577 3.16 38.20 4.07
N THR A 578 3.22 38.80 5.26
CA THR A 578 3.46 40.24 5.46
C THR A 578 4.78 40.44 6.19
N ILE A 579 5.58 41.38 5.69
CA ILE A 579 6.87 41.77 6.25
C ILE A 579 6.76 43.23 6.70
N SER A 580 7.17 43.49 7.94
CA SER A 580 7.11 44.80 8.58
C SER A 580 8.37 45.05 9.40
N ASP A 581 8.65 46.31 9.75
CA ASP A 581 9.83 46.71 10.53
C ASP A 581 11.17 46.22 9.98
N LEU A 582 11.30 46.15 8.65
CA LEU A 582 12.53 45.74 7.97
C LEU A 582 13.68 46.70 8.32
N GLU A 583 14.78 46.15 8.83
CA GLU A 583 15.97 46.88 9.27
C GLU A 583 16.55 47.76 8.15
N THR A 584 16.98 48.97 8.51
CA THR A 584 17.56 49.91 7.54
C THR A 584 18.81 49.32 6.91
N GLY A 585 18.86 49.29 5.58
CA GLY A 585 19.98 48.71 4.83
C GLY A 585 19.81 47.22 4.52
N LYS A 586 18.67 46.59 4.84
CA LYS A 586 18.32 45.25 4.39
C LYS A 586 17.21 45.26 3.34
N ARG A 587 17.10 44.16 2.58
CA ARG A 587 15.98 43.86 1.68
C ARG A 587 15.63 42.36 1.73
N VAL A 588 14.46 41.99 1.22
CA VAL A 588 14.06 40.59 1.08
C VAL A 588 14.84 39.97 -0.06
N GLN A 589 15.58 38.90 0.24
CA GLN A 589 16.31 38.12 -0.75
C GLN A 589 15.37 37.12 -1.44
N SER A 590 14.58 36.37 -0.66
CA SER A 590 13.64 35.39 -1.19
C SER A 590 12.54 35.03 -0.19
N VAL A 591 11.42 34.53 -0.71
CA VAL A 591 10.31 33.94 0.06
C VAL A 591 9.97 32.61 -0.58
N THR A 592 10.05 31.52 0.18
CA THR A 592 9.73 30.17 -0.28
C THR A 592 8.69 29.53 0.63
N ALA A 593 7.76 28.77 0.06
CA ALA A 593 6.74 28.02 0.79
C ALA A 593 6.83 26.56 0.35
N ILE A 594 7.10 25.66 1.30
CA ILE A 594 7.36 24.23 1.05
C ILE A 594 6.60 23.40 2.09
N ASP A 595 5.90 22.35 1.68
CA ASP A 595 5.26 21.42 2.62
C ASP A 595 6.17 20.27 3.07
N ALA A 596 5.64 19.44 3.99
CA ALA A 596 6.33 18.26 4.50
C ALA A 596 6.72 17.23 3.42
N ASN A 597 6.10 17.29 2.25
CA ASN A 597 6.36 16.40 1.12
C ASN A 597 7.34 17.03 0.10
N SER A 598 7.99 18.14 0.46
CA SER A 598 8.91 18.89 -0.40
C SER A 598 8.26 19.53 -1.63
N ILE A 599 6.94 19.71 -1.65
CA ILE A 599 6.26 20.44 -2.72
C ILE A 599 6.48 21.94 -2.53
N VAL A 600 7.01 22.59 -3.56
CA VAL A 600 7.23 24.04 -3.58
C VAL A 600 5.98 24.75 -4.11
N TYR A 601 5.40 25.60 -3.28
CA TYR A 601 4.24 26.41 -3.64
C TYR A 601 4.69 27.67 -4.39
N PRO A 602 4.07 27.99 -5.54
CA PRO A 602 4.34 29.23 -6.26
C PRO A 602 4.01 30.45 -5.39
N VAL A 603 5.04 31.22 -5.04
CA VAL A 603 4.89 32.48 -4.29
C VAL A 603 4.81 33.65 -5.24
N THR A 604 3.74 34.44 -5.12
CA THR A 604 3.54 35.68 -5.90
C THR A 604 3.94 36.88 -5.06
N THR A 605 4.75 37.78 -5.62
CA THR A 605 5.06 39.07 -4.96
C THR A 605 3.88 40.02 -5.16
N VAL A 606 3.29 40.52 -4.07
CA VAL A 606 2.24 41.54 -4.09
C VAL A 606 2.84 42.93 -3.99
N THR A 607 3.78 43.11 -3.05
CA THR A 607 4.53 44.35 -2.89
C THR A 607 5.95 43.99 -2.46
N GLU A 608 6.93 44.38 -3.27
CA GLU A 608 8.34 44.06 -3.03
C GLU A 608 8.77 44.52 -1.62
N ASN A 609 9.48 43.65 -0.89
CA ASN A 609 9.93 43.85 0.48
C ASN A 609 8.82 43.98 1.55
N ALA A 610 7.55 43.76 1.19
CA ALA A 610 6.43 43.98 2.12
C ALA A 610 5.38 42.87 2.14
N SER A 611 4.99 42.30 0.98
CA SER A 611 3.88 41.34 0.93
C SER A 611 4.00 40.33 -0.22
N TYR A 612 3.71 39.07 0.11
CA TYR A 612 3.80 37.90 -0.77
C TYR A 612 2.61 36.95 -0.53
N THR A 613 2.18 36.19 -1.53
CA THR A 613 1.04 35.27 -1.41
C THR A 613 1.31 33.90 -2.01
N PHE A 614 0.66 32.86 -1.49
CA PHE A 614 0.59 31.53 -2.10
C PHE A 614 -0.77 30.88 -1.80
N THR A 615 -1.12 29.82 -2.55
CA THR A 615 -2.36 29.05 -2.33
C THR A 615 -2.06 27.77 -1.54
N MET A 616 -2.79 27.53 -0.45
CA MET A 616 -2.56 26.40 0.46
C MET A 616 -2.89 25.06 -0.21
N GLY A 617 -2.02 24.07 -0.01
CA GLY A 617 -2.25 22.68 -0.46
C GLY A 617 -2.83 21.79 0.64
N SER A 618 -2.71 20.48 0.45
CA SER A 618 -3.28 19.45 1.34
C SER A 618 -2.36 19.01 2.48
N SER A 619 -1.42 19.85 2.90
CA SER A 619 -0.44 19.53 3.95
C SER A 619 0.05 20.80 4.64
N ALA A 620 0.62 20.66 5.84
CA ALA A 620 1.21 21.77 6.57
C ALA A 620 2.39 22.36 5.79
N VAL A 621 2.48 23.70 5.75
CA VAL A 621 3.45 24.45 4.95
C VAL A 621 4.44 25.17 5.86
N SER A 622 5.71 25.08 5.52
CA SER A 622 6.81 25.85 6.10
C SER A 622 7.19 26.97 5.13
N VAL A 623 7.08 28.22 5.58
CA VAL A 623 7.41 29.41 4.81
C VAL A 623 8.73 29.98 5.32
N THR A 624 9.69 30.16 4.43
CA THR A 624 11.02 30.68 4.74
C THR A 624 11.23 32.04 4.08
N VAL A 625 11.62 33.06 4.85
CA VAL A 625 11.87 34.43 4.37
C VAL A 625 13.32 34.81 4.66
N LEU A 626 14.13 34.97 3.61
CA LEU A 626 15.54 35.36 3.72
C LEU A 626 15.72 36.86 3.48
N PHE A 627 16.61 37.48 4.25
CA PHE A 627 16.98 38.89 4.13
C PHE A 627 18.45 39.03 3.78
N GLU A 628 18.80 40.07 3.03
CA GLU A 628 20.18 40.39 2.68
C GLU A 628 20.51 41.86 2.89
N ASN A 629 21.80 42.15 3.11
CA ASN A 629 22.31 43.52 3.16
C ASN A 629 22.31 44.18 1.77
N VAL A 630 21.87 45.42 1.72
CA VAL A 630 21.98 46.28 0.53
C VAL A 630 23.36 46.95 0.56
N VAL A 631 24.29 46.43 -0.21
CA VAL A 631 25.66 46.96 -0.33
C VAL A 631 25.80 47.79 -1.61
N ALA A 632 26.35 49.00 -1.49
CA ALA A 632 26.53 49.91 -2.63
C ALA A 632 28.01 49.93 -3.10
N GLY A 633 28.34 49.04 -4.04
CA GLY A 633 29.64 49.02 -4.74
C GLY A 633 30.84 48.53 -3.91
N GLY A 634 31.91 48.15 -4.61
CA GLY A 634 33.15 47.57 -4.07
C GLY A 634 33.78 46.58 -5.07
N ASP A 635 35.07 46.26 -4.89
CA ASP A 635 35.71 45.20 -5.65
C ASP A 635 35.23 43.83 -5.11
N PRO A 636 34.82 42.89 -5.98
CA PRO A 636 34.34 41.60 -5.51
C PRO A 636 35.49 40.66 -5.13
N TYR A 637 35.19 39.71 -4.25
CA TYR A 637 36.08 38.64 -3.84
C TYR A 637 35.50 37.29 -4.28
N VAL A 638 36.39 36.33 -4.54
CA VAL A 638 36.01 34.99 -5.02
C VAL A 638 35.61 34.11 -3.85
N PHE A 639 34.54 33.33 -4.00
CA PHE A 639 34.28 32.17 -3.15
C PHE A 639 34.57 30.87 -3.90
N THR A 640 34.94 29.82 -3.16
CA THR A 640 35.15 28.49 -3.72
C THR A 640 34.51 27.44 -2.82
N VAL A 641 33.82 26.48 -3.42
CA VAL A 641 33.33 25.30 -2.71
C VAL A 641 34.47 24.28 -2.64
N ALA A 642 34.75 23.74 -1.45
CA ALA A 642 35.88 22.85 -1.22
C ALA A 642 35.83 21.63 -2.16
N PRO A 643 36.97 21.22 -2.76
CA PRO A 643 37.00 20.03 -3.60
C PRO A 643 36.77 18.77 -2.76
N GLY A 644 36.10 17.77 -3.34
CA GLY A 644 35.85 16.50 -2.66
C GLY A 644 34.60 16.47 -1.77
N ILE A 645 33.74 17.49 -1.84
CA ILE A 645 32.38 17.37 -1.30
C ILE A 645 31.70 16.20 -2.00
N ASP A 646 31.12 15.32 -1.19
CA ASP A 646 30.38 14.15 -1.65
C ASP A 646 29.21 14.62 -2.55
N PRO A 647 29.11 14.13 -3.80
CA PRO A 647 28.10 14.58 -4.75
C PRO A 647 26.66 14.35 -4.30
N ILE A 648 26.42 13.59 -3.23
CA ILE A 648 25.11 13.52 -2.58
C ILE A 648 24.64 14.88 -2.03
N TRP A 649 25.56 15.83 -1.83
CA TRP A 649 25.30 17.19 -1.40
C TRP A 649 25.47 18.16 -2.56
N THR A 650 24.48 19.02 -2.76
CA THR A 650 24.60 20.22 -3.58
C THR A 650 24.80 21.42 -2.67
N VAL A 651 25.74 22.28 -3.03
CA VAL A 651 26.02 23.52 -2.31
C VAL A 651 25.70 24.67 -3.25
N ASP A 652 24.56 25.31 -3.02
CA ASP A 652 24.10 26.46 -3.77
C ASP A 652 24.44 27.74 -2.99
N VAL A 653 25.15 28.66 -3.63
CA VAL A 653 25.57 29.93 -3.01
C VAL A 653 24.85 31.08 -3.69
N ALA A 654 24.13 31.88 -2.91
CA ALA A 654 23.35 33.03 -3.39
C ALA A 654 23.72 34.32 -2.65
N SER A 655 23.81 35.43 -3.39
CA SER A 655 23.97 36.79 -2.85
C SER A 655 23.55 37.84 -3.88
N SER A 656 23.40 39.09 -3.47
CA SER A 656 23.22 40.22 -4.39
C SER A 656 24.53 40.66 -5.05
N GLY A 657 24.51 40.83 -6.38
CA GLY A 657 25.65 41.31 -7.17
C GLY A 657 26.41 40.24 -7.97
N LEU A 658 25.87 39.02 -8.09
CA LEU A 658 26.53 37.89 -8.71
C LEU A 658 26.83 38.07 -10.20
N ASN A 659 28.12 38.06 -10.53
CA ASN A 659 28.64 37.44 -11.75
C ASN A 659 29.60 36.33 -11.30
N GLU A 660 29.56 35.15 -11.94
CA GLU A 660 30.62 34.12 -11.93
C GLU A 660 31.51 34.01 -10.67
N ASN A 661 30.94 33.57 -9.53
CA ASN A 661 31.64 33.29 -8.25
C ASN A 661 32.27 34.50 -7.51
N GLU A 662 31.93 35.72 -7.90
CA GLU A 662 32.45 36.97 -7.33
C GLU A 662 31.38 37.69 -6.49
N ILE A 663 31.70 38.02 -5.22
CA ILE A 663 30.77 38.66 -4.27
C ILE A 663 31.44 39.87 -3.59
N ILE A 664 30.72 40.99 -3.49
CA ILE A 664 31.20 42.23 -2.85
C ILE A 664 31.34 42.02 -1.34
N ALA A 665 32.44 42.51 -0.75
CA ALA A 665 32.63 42.50 0.69
C ALA A 665 31.49 43.22 1.44
N GLY A 666 31.04 42.66 2.55
CA GLY A 666 29.89 43.16 3.32
C GLY A 666 28.52 42.62 2.86
N SER A 667 28.45 41.98 1.69
CA SER A 667 27.22 41.32 1.24
C SER A 667 26.93 40.11 2.12
N THR A 668 25.63 39.88 2.38
CA THR A 668 25.17 38.63 2.99
C THR A 668 25.27 37.52 1.95
N VAL A 669 26.03 36.48 2.26
CA VAL A 669 26.11 35.26 1.45
C VAL A 669 25.23 34.21 2.09
N THR A 670 24.30 33.68 1.31
CA THR A 670 23.45 32.56 1.68
C THR A 670 24.01 31.30 1.05
N VAL A 671 24.27 30.28 1.86
CA VAL A 671 24.71 28.95 1.43
C VAL A 671 23.60 27.97 1.74
N THR A 672 22.99 27.44 0.69
CA THR A 672 21.98 26.39 0.78
C THR A 672 22.66 25.06 0.49
N VAL A 673 22.68 24.17 1.49
CA VAL A 673 23.18 22.81 1.32
C VAL A 673 21.98 21.89 1.19
N THR A 674 21.79 21.34 0.00
CA THR A 674 20.69 20.41 -0.30
C THR A 674 21.25 19.02 -0.52
N ARG A 675 20.45 18.00 -0.23
CA ARG A 675 20.78 16.62 -0.55
C ARG A 675 20.12 16.25 -1.88
N MET A 676 20.79 15.47 -2.73
CA MET A 676 20.13 14.84 -3.88
C MET A 676 18.97 13.94 -3.42
N ALA A 677 17.89 13.89 -4.20
CA ALA A 677 16.65 13.19 -3.84
C ALA A 677 16.89 11.71 -3.49
N ASP A 678 17.81 11.06 -4.21
CA ASP A 678 18.05 9.60 -4.14
C ASP A 678 19.01 9.16 -3.01
N ALA A 679 19.75 10.09 -2.39
CA ALA A 679 20.64 9.76 -1.28
C ALA A 679 19.81 9.50 -0.01
N ILE A 680 20.06 8.46 0.79
CA ILE A 680 19.23 8.15 1.98
C ILE A 680 20.15 7.90 3.18
N THR A 681 19.93 8.67 4.27
CA THR A 681 20.71 8.76 5.53
C THR A 681 22.13 9.34 5.37
N ALA A 682 22.56 10.31 6.18
CA ALA A 682 23.85 11.02 6.35
C ALA A 682 23.52 12.20 7.29
N SER A 683 24.47 12.86 7.92
CA SER A 683 24.15 14.03 8.77
C SER A 683 25.04 15.21 8.40
N LEU A 684 24.43 16.36 8.09
CA LEU A 684 25.14 17.61 7.94
C LEU A 684 25.18 18.30 9.30
N GLU A 685 26.37 18.42 9.88
CA GLU A 685 26.59 19.09 11.16
C GLU A 685 26.74 20.61 10.98
N GLY A 686 27.15 21.06 9.79
CA GLY A 686 27.26 22.48 9.46
C GLY A 686 28.08 22.76 8.20
N ILE A 687 28.46 24.03 8.02
CA ILE A 687 29.46 24.45 7.04
C ILE A 687 30.69 25.03 7.74
N THR A 688 31.83 24.93 7.07
CA THR A 688 33.04 25.66 7.46
C THR A 688 33.35 26.72 6.42
N VAL A 689 33.60 27.96 6.86
CA VAL A 689 33.99 29.05 5.97
C VAL A 689 35.38 29.53 6.39
N ARG A 690 36.33 29.51 5.46
CA ARG A 690 37.73 29.90 5.71
C ARG A 690 38.17 31.00 4.76
N ASP A 691 38.87 32.01 5.28
CA ASP A 691 39.49 33.06 4.48
C ASP A 691 40.78 32.56 3.77
N ALA A 692 41.35 33.40 2.91
CA ALA A 692 42.59 33.11 2.18
C ALA A 692 43.81 32.84 3.08
N GLY A 693 43.79 33.28 4.34
CA GLY A 693 44.80 33.01 5.37
C GLY A 693 44.50 31.76 6.21
N ASN A 694 43.48 30.98 5.84
CA ASN A 694 42.95 29.83 6.58
C ASN A 694 42.29 30.17 7.93
N GLY A 695 42.02 31.45 8.18
CA GLY A 695 41.27 31.94 9.33
C GLY A 695 39.77 31.60 9.20
N THR A 696 39.10 31.36 10.33
CA THR A 696 37.68 31.02 10.36
C THR A 696 36.83 32.28 10.17
N VAL A 697 35.93 32.26 9.18
CA VAL A 697 34.89 33.26 8.99
C VAL A 697 33.63 32.80 9.73
N PRO A 698 33.06 33.60 10.64
CA PRO A 698 31.83 33.22 11.34
C PRO A 698 30.66 33.05 10.37
N SER A 699 30.00 31.90 10.45
CA SER A 699 28.73 31.62 9.77
C SER A 699 27.62 31.40 10.79
N SER A 700 26.41 31.81 10.43
CA SER A 700 25.19 31.63 11.21
C SER A 700 24.28 30.62 10.53
N THR A 701 23.74 29.67 11.31
CA THR A 701 22.72 28.75 10.83
C THR A 701 21.38 29.48 10.78
N PHE A 702 20.76 29.51 9.60
CA PHE A 702 19.47 30.15 9.38
C PHE A 702 18.33 29.15 9.54
N SER A 703 18.46 27.96 8.96
CA SER A 703 17.53 26.85 9.18
C SER A 703 18.23 25.49 9.05
N THR A 704 17.75 24.51 9.82
CA THR A 704 18.09 23.08 9.67
C THR A 704 16.80 22.33 9.41
N THR A 705 16.72 21.55 8.32
CA THR A 705 15.51 20.78 8.02
C THR A 705 15.48 19.51 8.88
N SER A 706 14.61 19.42 9.89
CA SER A 706 14.41 18.15 10.62
C SER A 706 13.39 17.28 9.88
N GLY A 707 13.78 16.08 9.45
CA GLY A 707 12.82 15.03 9.13
C GLY A 707 12.87 13.92 10.19
N GLY A 708 11.85 13.06 10.22
CA GLY A 708 11.73 11.95 11.17
C GLY A 708 12.82 10.87 11.02
N TYR A 709 12.66 9.77 11.76
CA TYR A 709 13.58 8.62 11.75
C TYR A 709 13.92 8.21 10.30
N ASN A 710 15.22 8.29 9.96
CA ASN A 710 15.84 8.07 8.64
C ASN A 710 15.96 9.24 7.64
N THR A 711 15.74 10.50 8.05
CA THR A 711 15.96 11.67 7.16
C THR A 711 17.02 12.63 7.67
N ILE A 712 17.78 13.13 6.69
CA ILE A 712 18.95 14.00 6.83
C ILE A 712 18.53 15.45 6.70
N SER A 713 19.12 16.34 7.48
CA SER A 713 18.98 17.78 7.33
C SER A 713 19.94 18.35 6.27
N GLY A 714 19.38 18.88 5.17
CA GLY A 714 20.00 20.03 4.51
C GLY A 714 19.89 21.27 5.41
N GLY A 715 20.50 22.37 5.02
CA GLY A 715 20.45 23.58 5.82
C GLY A 715 20.74 24.84 5.03
N VAL A 716 20.22 25.95 5.53
CA VAL A 716 20.53 27.29 5.02
C VAL A 716 21.45 27.96 6.03
N TYR A 717 22.59 28.42 5.56
CA TYR A 717 23.61 29.09 6.36
C TYR A 717 23.87 30.47 5.76
N THR A 718 24.27 31.42 6.60
CA THR A 718 24.61 32.77 6.16
C THR A 718 25.96 33.20 6.73
N PHE A 719 26.71 33.98 5.96
CA PHE A 719 27.89 34.68 6.47
C PHE A 719 28.03 36.04 5.77
N ILE A 720 28.84 36.93 6.33
CA ILE A 720 29.16 38.22 5.70
C ILE A 720 30.45 38.06 4.91
N MET A 721 30.42 38.39 3.62
CA MET A 721 31.60 38.28 2.75
C MET A 721 32.74 39.18 3.30
N PRO A 722 33.92 38.62 3.66
CA PRO A 722 35.05 39.41 4.14
C PRO A 722 35.78 40.11 3.00
N GLU A 723 36.74 40.99 3.33
CA GLU A 723 37.66 41.61 2.37
C GLU A 723 38.77 40.62 1.88
N SER A 724 38.39 39.39 1.56
CA SER A 724 39.28 38.34 1.06
C SER A 724 38.49 37.20 0.41
N ALA A 725 39.15 36.39 -0.42
CA ALA A 725 38.56 35.16 -0.94
C ALA A 725 38.23 34.16 0.20
N VAL A 726 37.19 33.35 0.01
CA VAL A 726 36.74 32.34 0.99
C VAL A 726 36.58 30.94 0.38
N THR A 727 36.82 29.91 1.19
CA THR A 727 36.52 28.51 0.88
C THR A 727 35.41 27.98 1.78
N ILE A 728 34.39 27.36 1.19
CA ILE A 728 33.23 26.77 1.88
C ILE A 728 33.37 25.25 1.87
N GLY A 729 33.45 24.62 3.04
CA GLY A 729 33.42 23.17 3.22
C GLY A 729 32.14 22.72 3.93
N LEU A 730 31.83 21.43 3.85
CA LEU A 730 30.76 20.81 4.62
C LEU A 730 31.35 20.04 5.81
N ASP A 731 30.66 20.10 6.94
CA ASP A 731 30.93 19.24 8.09
C ASP A 731 29.89 18.11 8.08
N VAL A 732 30.30 16.92 7.61
CA VAL A 732 29.41 15.78 7.37
C VAL A 732 29.85 14.59 8.22
N SER A 733 28.89 14.01 8.93
CA SER A 733 29.09 12.83 9.77
C SER A 733 28.47 11.59 9.12
N TYR A 734 29.23 10.51 9.09
CA TYR A 734 28.86 9.21 8.52
C TYR A 734 28.77 8.15 9.61
N MET A 735 27.89 7.15 9.42
CA MET A 735 27.71 6.09 10.42
C MET A 735 28.95 5.18 10.52
N PRO A 736 29.49 4.95 11.74
CA PRO A 736 30.56 3.97 11.93
C PRO A 736 30.04 2.53 11.85
N LEU A 737 30.93 1.59 11.56
CA LEU A 737 30.63 0.15 11.56
C LEU A 737 31.16 -0.51 12.83
N SER A 738 30.29 -1.14 13.63
CA SER A 738 30.72 -1.85 14.85
C SER A 738 30.70 -3.37 14.67
N ILE A 739 31.74 -4.05 15.13
CA ILE A 739 31.88 -5.50 15.09
C ILE A 739 31.75 -6.05 16.51
N TYR A 740 30.90 -7.05 16.67
CA TYR A 740 30.60 -7.73 17.92
C TYR A 740 30.85 -9.24 17.78
N THR A 741 31.07 -9.91 18.91
CA THR A 741 31.08 -11.38 19.03
C THR A 741 30.11 -11.84 20.10
N LYS A 742 29.50 -13.01 19.94
CA LYS A 742 28.53 -13.59 20.88
C LYS A 742 28.62 -15.13 20.85
N THR A 743 28.34 -15.79 21.98
CA THR A 743 28.20 -17.25 22.07
C THR A 743 26.75 -17.62 22.29
N GLY A 744 26.22 -18.57 21.50
CA GLY A 744 24.80 -18.94 21.48
C GLY A 744 23.89 -17.85 20.92
N GLU A 745 22.65 -18.20 20.58
CA GLU A 745 21.65 -17.22 20.15
C GLU A 745 21.16 -16.32 21.28
N ASP A 746 21.38 -16.72 22.55
CA ASP A 746 20.92 -16.00 23.75
C ASP A 746 22.03 -15.24 24.50
N GLY A 747 23.31 -15.47 24.16
CA GLY A 747 24.45 -14.77 24.78
C GLY A 747 24.42 -13.23 24.64
N THR A 748 25.23 -12.52 25.41
CA THR A 748 25.34 -11.06 25.30
C THR A 748 26.40 -10.69 24.26
N PRO A 749 26.11 -9.86 23.23
CA PRO A 749 27.11 -9.39 22.28
C PRO A 749 28.19 -8.55 22.97
N ALA A 750 29.46 -8.87 22.72
CA ALA A 750 30.62 -8.11 23.15
C ALA A 750 31.20 -7.30 22.00
N LEU A 751 31.37 -5.98 22.17
CA LEU A 751 31.98 -5.11 21.16
C LEU A 751 33.46 -5.44 21.00
N VAL A 752 33.90 -5.66 19.76
CA VAL A 752 35.30 -5.90 19.40
C VAL A 752 35.95 -4.61 18.91
N LYS A 753 35.36 -3.98 17.90
CA LYS A 753 35.92 -2.77 17.26
C LYS A 753 34.84 -1.96 16.57
N THR A 754 35.03 -0.65 16.54
CA THR A 754 34.22 0.29 15.75
C THR A 754 35.13 0.95 14.73
N TYR A 755 34.75 0.92 13.46
CA TYR A 755 35.46 1.54 12.35
C TYR A 755 34.80 2.86 11.97
N THR A 756 35.61 3.90 11.90
CA THR A 756 35.25 5.17 11.27
C THR A 756 35.16 5.01 9.74
N ARG A 757 34.53 5.98 9.08
CA ARG A 757 34.44 6.01 7.62
C ARG A 757 35.82 6.07 6.97
N GLU A 758 36.75 6.85 7.51
CA GLU A 758 38.12 6.99 7.01
C GLU A 758 38.89 5.66 7.10
N GLU A 759 38.74 4.91 8.20
CA GLU A 759 39.35 3.60 8.35
C GLU A 759 38.77 2.58 7.36
N MET A 760 37.45 2.60 7.13
CA MET A 760 36.82 1.76 6.10
C MET A 760 37.29 2.13 4.69
N ILE A 761 37.45 3.41 4.38
CA ILE A 761 38.01 3.89 3.11
C ILE A 761 39.47 3.44 2.95
N ALA A 762 40.28 3.50 4.00
CA ALA A 762 41.67 3.06 3.98
C ALA A 762 41.83 1.54 3.80
N LEU A 763 40.84 0.75 4.23
CA LEU A 763 40.76 -0.69 4.00
C LEU A 763 40.18 -1.06 2.63
N ALA A 764 39.56 -0.11 1.92
CA ALA A 764 38.90 -0.40 0.66
C ALA A 764 39.89 -0.64 -0.48
N GLY A 765 39.56 -1.60 -1.36
CA GLY A 765 40.32 -1.82 -2.59
C GLY A 765 40.20 -0.64 -3.55
N THR A 766 41.20 -0.47 -4.43
CA THR A 766 41.23 0.62 -5.43
C THR A 766 40.51 0.28 -6.74
N GLU A 767 40.24 -0.99 -7.00
CA GLU A 767 39.60 -1.46 -8.23
C GLU A 767 38.10 -1.67 -8.02
N PRO A 768 37.23 -1.25 -8.96
CA PRO A 768 35.81 -1.53 -8.90
C PRO A 768 35.50 -3.03 -8.87
N ILE A 769 34.53 -3.43 -8.05
CA ILE A 769 34.06 -4.81 -7.95
C ILE A 769 32.63 -4.87 -8.45
N TYR A 770 32.37 -5.72 -9.45
CA TYR A 770 31.03 -5.97 -9.95
C TYR A 770 30.41 -7.14 -9.23
N TYR A 771 29.11 -7.10 -9.02
CA TYR A 771 28.38 -8.12 -8.29
C TYR A 771 26.99 -8.35 -8.88
N THR A 772 26.48 -9.56 -8.67
CA THR A 772 25.11 -9.96 -9.02
C THR A 772 24.46 -10.57 -7.81
N GLY A 773 23.14 -10.38 -7.65
CA GLY A 773 22.39 -10.86 -6.50
C GLY A 773 20.89 -10.79 -6.69
N TYR A 774 20.16 -10.81 -5.57
CA TYR A 774 18.71 -10.73 -5.53
C TYR A 774 18.22 -9.56 -4.66
N ASP A 775 17.13 -8.94 -5.12
CA ASP A 775 16.38 -7.91 -4.38
C ASP A 775 15.06 -8.49 -3.80
N ARG A 776 14.38 -7.71 -2.95
CA ARG A 776 13.14 -8.04 -2.21
C ARG A 776 11.99 -8.57 -3.03
N TYR A 777 11.98 -8.27 -4.31
CA TYR A 777 11.07 -8.82 -5.29
C TYR A 777 11.95 -9.65 -6.23
N PRO A 778 11.75 -10.97 -6.37
CA PRO A 778 12.74 -11.98 -6.82
C PRO A 778 13.28 -11.70 -8.24
N THR A 779 14.09 -10.66 -8.34
CA THR A 779 14.57 -10.06 -9.56
C THR A 779 16.06 -9.95 -9.43
N ALA A 780 16.77 -10.48 -10.42
CA ALA A 780 18.22 -10.38 -10.45
C ALA A 780 18.63 -8.89 -10.45
N VAL A 781 19.58 -8.55 -9.59
CA VAL A 781 20.24 -7.25 -9.58
C VAL A 781 21.67 -7.37 -10.08
N ILE A 782 22.12 -6.31 -10.73
CA ILE A 782 23.52 -6.11 -11.08
C ILE A 782 24.00 -4.85 -10.38
N GLY A 783 25.23 -4.92 -9.85
CA GLY A 783 25.81 -3.85 -9.07
C GLY A 783 27.29 -3.64 -9.37
N LYS A 784 27.74 -2.41 -9.11
CA LYS A 784 29.13 -1.96 -9.25
C LYS A 784 29.52 -1.25 -7.96
N ALA A 785 30.44 -1.84 -7.22
CA ALA A 785 31.07 -1.21 -6.07
C ALA A 785 32.35 -0.51 -6.52
N VAL A 786 32.35 0.82 -6.51
CA VAL A 786 33.54 1.63 -6.81
C VAL A 786 34.48 1.69 -5.62
N GLN A 787 33.92 1.56 -4.41
CA GLN A 787 34.69 1.47 -3.18
C GLN A 787 34.02 0.46 -2.24
N ALA A 788 34.75 -0.59 -1.86
CA ALA A 788 34.25 -1.65 -0.98
C ALA A 788 35.39 -2.30 -0.17
N VAL A 789 35.02 -2.85 0.99
CA VAL A 789 35.90 -3.63 1.86
C VAL A 789 35.40 -5.08 1.88
N ARG A 790 36.28 -6.05 1.63
CA ARG A 790 35.90 -7.47 1.74
C ARG A 790 35.66 -7.82 3.20
N LEU A 791 34.69 -8.69 3.47
CA LEU A 791 34.36 -9.10 4.84
C LEU A 791 35.56 -9.77 5.52
N THR A 792 36.33 -10.57 4.79
CA THR A 792 37.55 -11.23 5.27
C THR A 792 38.60 -10.21 5.72
N ASP A 793 38.96 -9.25 4.86
CA ASP A 793 39.94 -8.20 5.17
C ASP A 793 39.52 -7.39 6.41
N LEU A 794 38.22 -7.09 6.53
CA LEU A 794 37.66 -6.37 7.67
C LEU A 794 37.77 -7.18 8.98
N LEU A 795 37.39 -8.46 8.95
CA LEU A 795 37.40 -9.34 10.12
C LEU A 795 38.83 -9.68 10.56
N ASP A 796 39.74 -9.89 9.62
CA ASP A 796 41.18 -10.07 9.89
C ASP A 796 41.76 -8.82 10.55
N ASN A 797 41.41 -7.62 10.06
CA ASN A 797 41.82 -6.36 10.69
C ASN A 797 41.23 -6.19 12.11
N ALA A 798 40.05 -6.77 12.37
CA ALA A 798 39.41 -6.76 13.67
C ALA A 798 39.91 -7.88 14.61
N GLY A 799 40.67 -8.85 14.10
CA GLY A 799 41.11 -10.02 14.86
C GLY A 799 39.99 -10.99 15.20
N VAL A 800 38.94 -11.08 14.36
CA VAL A 800 37.77 -11.94 14.56
C VAL A 800 37.73 -13.02 13.49
N SER A 801 37.55 -14.27 13.88
CA SER A 801 37.40 -15.39 12.94
C SER A 801 35.93 -15.64 12.61
N PHE A 802 35.63 -15.84 11.32
CA PHE A 802 34.34 -16.37 10.85
C PHE A 802 34.60 -17.66 10.06
N GLY A 803 34.17 -18.80 10.61
CA GLY A 803 34.44 -20.14 10.08
C GLY A 803 33.20 -21.04 10.20
N GLU A 804 33.33 -22.30 9.75
CA GLU A 804 32.27 -23.31 9.75
C GLU A 804 31.56 -23.42 11.11
N GLY A 805 30.23 -23.46 11.08
CA GLY A 805 29.35 -23.45 12.25
C GLY A 805 29.09 -22.08 12.87
N ASN A 806 29.79 -21.00 12.46
CA ASN A 806 29.51 -19.65 12.92
C ASN A 806 28.40 -18.99 12.11
N THR A 807 27.75 -18.02 12.74
CA THR A 807 26.67 -17.23 12.14
C THR A 807 27.01 -15.74 12.15
N LEU A 808 26.86 -15.06 11.02
CA LEU A 808 27.04 -13.62 10.84
C LEU A 808 25.67 -12.92 10.92
N LYS A 809 25.41 -12.18 12.00
CA LYS A 809 24.24 -11.31 12.10
C LYS A 809 24.62 -9.86 11.76
N LEU A 810 23.98 -9.32 10.74
CA LEU A 810 24.07 -7.91 10.37
C LEU A 810 22.89 -7.14 10.95
N ASN A 811 23.16 -5.95 11.49
CA ASN A 811 22.12 -5.01 11.89
C ASN A 811 22.26 -3.73 11.07
N ALA A 812 21.13 -3.24 10.60
CA ALA A 812 21.03 -2.01 9.83
C ALA A 812 20.41 -0.88 10.66
N LEU A 813 20.56 0.34 10.15
CA LEU A 813 20.04 1.55 10.77
C LEU A 813 18.52 1.62 10.86
N ASP A 814 17.81 0.95 9.95
CA ASP A 814 16.34 0.91 9.87
C ASP A 814 15.73 -0.20 10.75
N GLU A 815 16.47 -0.64 11.77
CA GLU A 815 16.12 -1.75 12.68
C GLU A 815 16.01 -3.12 11.98
N SER A 816 16.26 -3.20 10.67
CA SER A 816 16.33 -4.47 9.98
C SER A 816 17.60 -5.23 10.37
N SER A 817 17.51 -6.55 10.39
CA SER A 817 18.65 -7.42 10.62
C SER A 817 18.56 -8.64 9.73
N ARG A 818 19.73 -9.18 9.35
CA ARG A 818 19.83 -10.43 8.61
C ARG A 818 20.93 -11.29 9.19
N THR A 819 20.73 -12.59 9.06
CA THR A 819 21.59 -13.60 9.62
C THR A 819 22.03 -14.53 8.49
N TYR A 820 23.33 -14.77 8.40
CA TYR A 820 23.92 -15.63 7.38
C TYR A 820 24.78 -16.69 8.08
N ALA A 821 24.57 -17.96 7.74
CA ALA A 821 25.49 -19.00 8.18
C ALA A 821 26.82 -18.88 7.39
N TYR A 822 27.91 -19.42 7.94
CA TYR A 822 29.18 -19.47 7.23
C TYR A 822 29.04 -20.23 5.90
N GLU A 823 28.31 -21.32 5.95
CA GLU A 823 28.03 -22.23 4.85
C GLU A 823 27.32 -21.51 3.70
N ASP A 824 26.34 -20.66 4.03
CA ASP A 824 25.62 -19.84 3.06
C ASP A 824 26.57 -18.94 2.27
N LEU A 825 27.59 -18.36 2.91
CA LEU A 825 28.46 -17.38 2.26
C LEU A 825 29.66 -18.00 1.55
N TYR A 826 30.15 -19.15 2.01
CA TYR A 826 31.46 -19.66 1.61
C TYR A 826 31.53 -21.14 1.20
N GLU A 827 30.48 -21.96 1.39
CA GLU A 827 30.53 -23.38 1.00
C GLU A 827 30.43 -23.57 -0.53
N GLU A 828 29.58 -22.78 -1.18
CA GLU A 828 29.46 -22.75 -2.65
C GLU A 828 30.17 -21.54 -3.26
N ASN A 829 30.79 -21.72 -4.44
CA ASN A 829 31.43 -20.63 -5.18
C ASN A 829 30.40 -19.55 -5.58
N ARG A 830 30.60 -18.33 -5.08
CA ARG A 830 29.79 -17.15 -5.41
C ARG A 830 30.46 -16.29 -6.47
N CYS A 831 29.72 -15.93 -7.50
CA CYS A 831 30.24 -15.22 -8.67
C CYS A 831 29.38 -14.01 -9.07
N TYR A 832 30.04 -13.07 -9.76
CA TYR A 832 29.45 -12.07 -10.62
C TYR A 832 29.19 -12.63 -12.02
N TYR A 833 27.98 -12.41 -12.55
CA TYR A 833 27.57 -12.85 -13.88
C TYR A 833 27.30 -11.66 -14.82
N PRO A 834 28.27 -11.25 -15.67
CA PRO A 834 28.12 -10.07 -16.52
C PRO A 834 27.04 -10.23 -17.61
N ASN A 835 26.71 -11.46 -18.01
CA ASN A 835 25.79 -11.78 -19.10
C ASN A 835 24.43 -12.29 -18.62
N ILE A 836 24.01 -11.96 -17.40
CA ILE A 836 22.71 -12.38 -16.83
C ILE A 836 21.50 -12.04 -17.74
N ALA A 837 21.69 -11.01 -18.58
CA ALA A 837 20.77 -10.46 -19.56
C ALA A 837 20.64 -11.20 -20.90
N ALA A 838 21.71 -11.84 -21.38
CA ALA A 838 21.89 -12.12 -22.80
C ALA A 838 21.47 -13.55 -23.17
N ALA A 839 20.72 -13.72 -24.27
CA ALA A 839 20.36 -15.05 -24.78
C ALA A 839 21.54 -15.71 -25.52
N GLY A 840 22.45 -16.34 -24.77
CA GLY A 840 23.59 -17.09 -25.31
C GLY A 840 24.76 -17.15 -24.33
N ASN A 841 25.35 -18.34 -24.17
CA ASN A 841 26.42 -18.73 -23.23
C ASN A 841 26.61 -17.83 -21.99
N LYS A 842 25.60 -17.85 -21.11
CA LYS A 842 25.40 -16.92 -19.99
C LYS A 842 26.43 -17.04 -18.85
N GLU A 843 27.28 -18.07 -18.87
CA GLU A 843 28.41 -18.28 -17.95
C GLU A 843 29.72 -17.64 -18.44
N ALA A 844 29.76 -17.14 -19.68
CA ALA A 844 30.98 -16.58 -20.25
C ALA A 844 31.40 -15.31 -19.49
N GLY A 845 32.59 -15.34 -18.91
CA GLY A 845 33.16 -14.20 -18.18
C GLY A 845 32.72 -14.06 -16.72
N LYS A 846 32.09 -15.08 -16.12
CA LYS A 846 31.80 -15.04 -14.66
C LYS A 846 33.08 -14.87 -13.85
N THR A 847 33.00 -14.10 -12.76
CA THR A 847 34.14 -13.79 -11.89
C THR A 847 33.78 -14.09 -10.43
N PRO A 848 34.59 -14.85 -9.67
CA PRO A 848 34.34 -15.08 -8.24
C PRO A 848 34.32 -13.77 -7.45
N ILE A 849 33.40 -13.66 -6.48
CA ILE A 849 33.34 -12.50 -5.58
C ILE A 849 33.12 -12.94 -4.13
N ASP A 850 33.87 -12.34 -3.23
CA ASP A 850 33.70 -12.51 -1.78
C ASP A 850 32.56 -11.63 -1.26
N ALA A 851 32.04 -11.98 -0.07
CA ALA A 851 31.17 -11.08 0.67
C ALA A 851 31.90 -9.77 1.01
N MET A 852 31.23 -8.63 0.83
CA MET A 852 31.85 -7.32 0.97
C MET A 852 30.85 -6.27 1.46
N LEU A 853 31.41 -5.17 1.98
CA LEU A 853 30.70 -3.98 2.41
C LEU A 853 30.99 -2.85 1.43
N VAL A 854 29.96 -2.44 0.68
CA VAL A 854 30.05 -1.34 -0.28
C VAL A 854 29.96 -0.01 0.46
N ILE A 855 30.94 0.85 0.18
CA ILE A 855 31.09 2.23 0.66
C ILE A 855 30.50 3.20 -0.37
N LYS A 856 30.85 2.97 -1.65
CA LYS A 856 30.36 3.71 -2.80
C LYS A 856 30.06 2.74 -3.95
N GLY A 857 28.87 2.81 -4.52
CA GLY A 857 28.49 1.93 -5.62
C GLY A 857 27.06 2.11 -6.10
N TYR A 858 26.74 1.42 -7.18
CA TYR A 858 25.42 1.39 -7.81
C TYR A 858 24.82 -0.01 -7.77
N GLN A 859 23.50 -0.10 -7.69
CA GLN A 859 22.75 -1.34 -7.84
C GLN A 859 21.43 -1.04 -8.53
N LYS A 860 21.05 -1.85 -9.51
CA LYS A 860 19.75 -1.76 -10.17
C LYS A 860 19.22 -3.14 -10.51
N ARG A 861 17.89 -3.27 -10.56
CA ARG A 861 17.28 -4.48 -11.10
C ARG A 861 17.57 -4.55 -12.57
N PHE A 862 17.89 -5.76 -13.03
CA PHE A 862 18.23 -5.96 -14.42
C PHE A 862 17.10 -5.54 -15.38
N ILE A 863 15.83 -5.75 -15.00
CA ILE A 863 14.65 -5.39 -15.81
C ILE A 863 14.47 -3.88 -16.02
N GLU A 864 15.17 -3.05 -15.24
CA GLU A 864 15.06 -1.59 -15.27
C GLU A 864 16.17 -0.95 -16.13
N PHE A 865 17.08 -1.74 -16.73
CA PHE A 865 18.05 -1.22 -17.70
C PHE A 865 17.38 -0.94 -19.04
N GLU A 866 17.61 0.24 -19.61
CA GLU A 866 17.22 0.52 -20.99
C GLU A 866 18.07 -0.29 -21.97
N GLN A 867 17.54 -0.53 -23.18
CA GLN A 867 18.20 -1.38 -24.16
C GLN A 867 19.54 -0.77 -24.61
N GLY A 868 20.66 -1.39 -24.19
CA GLY A 868 22.03 -0.96 -24.52
C GLY A 868 22.73 -0.13 -23.44
N GLN A 869 22.10 0.06 -22.28
CA GLN A 869 22.68 0.76 -21.12
C GLN A 869 23.65 -0.15 -20.36
N ASP A 870 24.88 0.32 -20.08
CA ASP A 870 25.90 -0.40 -19.32
C ASP A 870 25.90 0.04 -17.84
N ILE A 871 26.26 -0.86 -16.93
CA ILE A 871 26.44 -0.52 -15.52
C ILE A 871 27.62 0.43 -15.30
N ASP A 872 28.58 0.45 -16.21
CA ASP A 872 29.69 1.40 -16.16
C ASP A 872 29.26 2.84 -16.41
N ASP A 873 28.13 3.06 -17.08
CA ASP A 873 27.57 4.39 -17.35
C ASP A 873 26.73 4.92 -16.17
N MET A 874 26.58 4.14 -15.10
CA MET A 874 25.75 4.50 -13.95
C MET A 874 26.51 5.34 -12.92
N ALA A 875 25.88 6.44 -12.50
CA ALA A 875 26.36 7.23 -11.37
C ALA A 875 26.27 6.39 -10.09
N CYS A 876 27.40 6.26 -9.38
CA CYS A 876 27.48 5.48 -8.15
C CYS A 876 27.20 6.33 -6.91
N ASP A 877 26.32 5.84 -6.05
CA ASP A 877 25.95 6.50 -4.79
C ASP A 877 27.05 6.33 -3.74
N THR A 878 27.33 7.38 -2.98
CA THR A 878 28.07 7.25 -1.72
C THR A 878 27.09 6.91 -0.61
N LEU A 879 27.28 5.74 0.04
CA LEU A 879 26.36 5.25 1.07
C LEU A 879 26.79 5.73 2.45
N ASN A 880 25.86 6.20 3.29
CA ASN A 880 26.19 6.67 4.63
C ASN A 880 26.57 5.57 5.62
N ALA A 881 25.82 4.47 5.57
CA ALA A 881 26.22 3.20 6.14
C ALA A 881 26.57 2.24 5.00
N TYR A 882 26.88 0.99 5.30
CA TYR A 882 27.45 0.09 4.31
C TYR A 882 26.36 -0.79 3.68
N ARG A 883 26.50 -1.16 2.41
CA ARG A 883 25.64 -2.20 1.81
C ARG A 883 26.39 -3.53 1.84
N PHE A 884 25.81 -4.54 2.46
CA PHE A 884 26.39 -5.87 2.44
C PHE A 884 25.97 -6.62 1.17
N VAL A 885 26.95 -7.00 0.35
CA VAL A 885 26.72 -7.69 -0.92
C VAL A 885 27.62 -8.91 -1.04
N TYR A 886 27.16 -9.89 -1.81
CA TYR A 886 27.87 -11.14 -2.08
C TYR A 886 27.41 -11.68 -3.45
N GLY A 887 28.13 -12.64 -4.03
CA GLY A 887 27.81 -13.16 -5.37
C GLY A 887 26.69 -14.18 -5.38
N GLN A 888 26.28 -14.60 -6.57
CA GLN A 888 25.33 -15.71 -6.74
C GLN A 888 26.07 -17.03 -6.96
N THR A 889 25.51 -18.13 -6.48
CA THR A 889 26.01 -19.47 -6.84
C THR A 889 25.48 -19.89 -8.21
N GLU A 890 26.09 -20.91 -8.83
CA GLU A 890 25.67 -21.41 -10.14
C GLU A 890 24.24 -21.96 -10.11
N ALA A 891 23.85 -22.62 -9.00
CA ALA A 891 22.48 -23.07 -8.78
C ALA A 891 21.51 -21.90 -8.64
N GLN A 892 21.92 -20.85 -7.92
CA GLN A 892 21.14 -19.62 -7.76
C GLN A 892 20.97 -18.88 -9.10
N PHE A 893 21.92 -18.97 -10.03
CA PHE A 893 21.86 -18.28 -11.32
C PHE A 893 20.81 -18.85 -12.30
N ASN A 894 20.52 -20.16 -12.24
CA ASN A 894 19.49 -20.88 -13.02
C ASN A 894 19.26 -20.37 -14.47
N GLY A 895 20.35 -20.22 -15.23
CA GLY A 895 20.28 -19.84 -16.65
C GLY A 895 19.62 -18.48 -16.92
N GLY A 896 19.63 -17.55 -15.97
CA GLY A 896 19.02 -16.22 -16.08
C GLY A 896 17.51 -16.17 -15.77
N THR A 897 16.96 -17.22 -15.16
CA THR A 897 15.60 -17.21 -14.61
C THR A 897 15.69 -17.44 -13.10
N PRO A 898 15.36 -16.46 -12.25
CA PRO A 898 15.42 -16.63 -10.79
C PRO A 898 14.63 -17.87 -10.35
N LEU A 899 15.24 -18.77 -9.57
CA LEU A 899 14.49 -19.83 -8.89
C LEU A 899 13.76 -19.22 -7.69
N ILE A 900 12.43 -19.22 -7.74
CA ILE A 900 11.55 -18.71 -6.66
C ILE A 900 11.66 -19.60 -5.40
N GLU A 901 12.08 -20.86 -5.55
CA GLU A 901 12.10 -21.85 -4.45
C GLU A 901 13.12 -21.59 -3.34
N ASN A 902 14.10 -20.69 -3.51
CA ASN A 902 15.09 -20.36 -2.48
C ASN A 902 14.77 -19.04 -1.74
N ALA A 903 13.56 -18.93 -1.18
CA ALA A 903 13.10 -17.80 -0.37
C ALA A 903 13.91 -17.57 0.93
N THR A 904 14.92 -18.39 1.23
CA THR A 904 15.82 -18.29 2.39
C THR A 904 16.98 -17.32 2.18
N VAL A 905 17.33 -16.96 0.93
CA VAL A 905 18.45 -16.06 0.62
C VAL A 905 17.93 -14.63 0.59
N GLY A 906 17.83 -14.02 1.78
CA GLY A 906 17.30 -12.66 1.94
C GLY A 906 18.10 -11.60 1.17
N ASP A 907 17.40 -10.54 0.73
CA ASP A 907 17.92 -9.40 -0.03
C ASP A 907 19.19 -8.80 0.59
N PHE A 908 20.02 -8.17 -0.23
CA PHE A 908 21.17 -7.44 0.29
C PHE A 908 20.75 -6.40 1.35
N LEU A 909 21.29 -6.54 2.55
CA LEU A 909 21.01 -5.62 3.63
C LEU A 909 21.65 -4.26 3.32
N LYS A 910 20.80 -3.23 3.17
CA LYS A 910 21.23 -1.84 3.00
C LYS A 910 21.44 -1.22 4.39
N TYR A 911 22.37 -0.28 4.49
CA TYR A 911 22.66 0.48 5.72
C TYR A 911 23.17 -0.35 6.91
N THR A 912 23.93 -1.40 6.65
CA THR A 912 24.64 -2.17 7.68
C THR A 912 25.50 -1.24 8.53
N CYS A 913 25.25 -1.22 9.84
CA CYS A 913 26.00 -0.42 10.82
C CYS A 913 26.60 -1.28 11.93
N ALA A 914 26.19 -2.55 12.05
CA ALA A 914 26.82 -3.49 12.95
C ALA A 914 26.88 -4.91 12.39
N ILE A 915 27.92 -5.64 12.77
CA ILE A 915 28.16 -7.04 12.46
C ILE A 915 28.35 -7.77 13.78
N THR A 916 27.66 -8.89 13.99
CA THR A 916 27.82 -9.76 15.14
C THR A 916 28.16 -11.15 14.66
N ILE A 917 29.33 -11.66 15.06
CA ILE A 917 29.70 -13.06 14.86
C ILE A 917 29.19 -13.89 16.04
N ILE A 918 28.32 -14.85 15.76
CA ILE A 918 27.70 -15.74 16.74
C ILE A 918 28.35 -17.12 16.60
N THR A 919 29.01 -17.59 17.65
CA THR A 919 29.53 -18.96 17.76
C THR A 919 28.51 -19.84 18.49
N PRO A 920 28.24 -21.08 18.06
CA PRO A 920 27.22 -21.94 18.67
C PRO A 920 27.53 -22.27 20.14
N GLU A 921 26.47 -22.45 20.95
CA GLU A 921 26.59 -23.00 22.31
C GLU A 921 26.84 -24.51 22.23
N ALA A 922 27.80 -25.03 22.99
CA ALA A 922 28.02 -26.47 23.07
C ALA A 922 26.83 -27.13 23.77
N GLY A 923 26.04 -27.93 23.05
CA GLY A 923 24.97 -28.74 23.65
C GLY A 923 25.53 -29.78 24.63
N ASN A 924 24.72 -30.19 25.62
CA ASN A 924 25.10 -31.28 26.52
C ASN A 924 25.30 -32.56 25.71
N PRO A 925 26.41 -33.30 25.90
CA PRO A 925 26.65 -34.52 25.16
C PRO A 925 25.58 -35.57 25.40
N LYS A 926 25.31 -36.39 24.39
CA LYS A 926 24.25 -37.38 24.39
C LYS A 926 24.60 -38.56 23.50
N TYR A 927 24.31 -39.78 23.94
CA TYR A 927 24.58 -41.03 23.24
C TYR A 927 23.37 -41.96 23.29
N THR A 928 23.17 -42.79 22.27
CA THR A 928 22.31 -43.97 22.39
C THR A 928 23.13 -45.15 22.91
N VAL A 929 22.52 -45.98 23.75
CA VAL A 929 23.14 -47.18 24.33
C VAL A 929 22.17 -48.35 24.13
N ASP A 930 22.48 -49.18 23.14
CA ASP A 930 21.63 -50.29 22.71
C ASP A 930 22.29 -51.64 22.98
N PRO A 931 21.71 -52.48 23.87
CA PRO A 931 22.26 -53.81 24.15
C PRO A 931 22.43 -54.67 22.89
N VAL A 932 23.61 -55.27 22.75
CA VAL A 932 23.85 -56.29 21.73
C VAL A 932 23.14 -57.56 22.17
N ALA A 933 22.18 -58.07 21.39
CA ALA A 933 21.41 -59.23 21.79
C ALA A 933 22.27 -60.52 21.83
N ASP A 934 22.37 -61.14 23.01
CA ASP A 934 22.82 -62.54 23.14
C ASP A 934 21.65 -63.42 23.60
N GLY A 935 20.94 -63.96 22.61
CA GLY A 935 19.78 -64.81 22.82
C GLY A 935 20.06 -66.10 23.61
N SER A 936 21.32 -66.46 23.87
CA SER A 936 21.69 -67.61 24.69
C SER A 936 21.91 -67.27 26.17
N VAL A 937 22.04 -65.98 26.51
CA VAL A 937 22.45 -65.51 27.86
C VAL A 937 21.39 -64.63 28.52
N TYR A 938 20.82 -63.65 27.81
CA TYR A 938 19.90 -62.68 28.39
C TYR A 938 18.77 -62.26 27.45
N GLU A 939 17.74 -61.63 28.01
CA GLU A 939 16.67 -60.93 27.29
C GLU A 939 16.84 -59.44 27.48
N VAL A 940 16.68 -58.68 26.39
CA VAL A 940 16.74 -57.22 26.42
C VAL A 940 15.36 -56.68 26.79
N GLY A 941 15.33 -55.80 27.78
CA GLY A 941 14.14 -55.09 28.24
C GLY A 941 14.46 -53.63 28.50
N GLU A 942 13.53 -52.93 29.14
CA GLU A 942 13.69 -51.54 29.52
C GLU A 942 13.08 -51.31 30.90
N THR A 943 13.74 -50.52 31.74
CA THR A 943 13.22 -50.12 33.05
C THR A 943 13.51 -48.64 33.28
N GLY A 944 12.46 -47.82 33.26
CA GLY A 944 12.58 -46.37 33.47
C GLY A 944 13.39 -45.65 32.40
N GLY A 945 13.24 -46.04 31.12
CA GLY A 945 13.97 -45.46 30.00
C GLY A 945 15.37 -46.06 29.76
N ILE A 946 15.91 -46.83 30.71
CA ILE A 946 17.23 -47.46 30.60
C ILE A 946 17.08 -48.89 30.08
N LYS A 947 17.83 -49.24 29.04
CA LYS A 947 17.88 -50.61 28.51
C LYS A 947 18.52 -51.57 29.51
N THR A 948 17.90 -52.73 29.68
CA THR A 948 18.31 -53.76 30.65
C THR A 948 18.55 -55.10 29.96
N MET A 949 19.54 -55.87 30.42
CA MET A 949 19.80 -57.24 30.01
C MET A 949 19.53 -58.19 31.17
N THR A 950 18.44 -58.97 31.11
CA THR A 950 18.02 -59.90 32.17
C THR A 950 18.45 -61.32 31.85
N VAL A 951 19.21 -61.95 32.75
CA VAL A 951 19.81 -63.26 32.56
C VAL A 951 18.74 -64.36 32.54
N LYS A 952 18.75 -65.17 31.48
CA LYS A 952 17.76 -66.22 31.25
C LYS A 952 17.82 -67.35 32.29
N THR A 953 16.70 -68.03 32.47
CA THR A 953 16.61 -69.24 33.30
C THR A 953 17.65 -70.27 32.88
N GLY A 954 18.39 -70.83 33.84
CA GLY A 954 19.43 -71.84 33.59
C GLY A 954 20.81 -71.28 33.21
N VAL A 955 20.95 -69.96 33.05
CA VAL A 955 22.24 -69.32 32.76
C VAL A 955 22.93 -68.92 34.08
N SER A 956 24.20 -69.29 34.24
CA SER A 956 25.03 -68.87 35.39
C SER A 956 26.51 -68.84 35.03
N GLY A 957 27.34 -68.27 35.90
CA GLY A 957 28.78 -68.14 35.72
C GLY A 957 29.19 -66.81 35.07
N LEU A 958 30.46 -66.69 34.67
CA LEU A 958 30.96 -65.50 33.99
C LEU A 958 30.34 -65.35 32.60
N LYS A 959 29.64 -64.23 32.37
CA LYS A 959 28.99 -63.87 31.10
C LYS A 959 29.33 -62.44 30.72
N TYR A 960 29.38 -62.17 29.42
CA TYR A 960 29.68 -60.84 28.88
C TYR A 960 28.42 -60.18 28.33
N PHE A 961 28.31 -58.89 28.55
CA PHE A 961 27.20 -58.04 28.19
C PHE A 961 27.74 -56.92 27.31
N GLY A 962 27.26 -56.84 26.07
CA GLY A 962 27.71 -55.88 25.07
C GLY A 962 26.65 -54.82 24.79
N THR A 963 27.08 -53.64 24.38
CA THR A 963 26.20 -52.57 23.91
C THR A 963 26.82 -51.87 22.70
N GLN A 964 25.98 -51.47 21.76
CA GLN A 964 26.30 -50.49 20.74
C GLN A 964 26.12 -49.09 21.36
N ILE A 965 27.02 -48.18 21.03
CA ILE A 965 27.05 -46.80 21.46
C ILE A 965 27.08 -45.92 20.21
N ALA A 966 26.20 -44.93 20.10
CA ALA A 966 26.25 -43.96 19.02
C ALA A 966 26.08 -42.52 19.55
N PRO A 967 26.94 -41.57 19.17
CA PRO A 967 26.80 -40.18 19.58
C PRO A 967 25.58 -39.54 18.91
N VAL A 968 24.73 -38.91 19.73
CA VAL A 968 23.66 -37.99 19.32
C VAL A 968 24.18 -36.55 19.37
N ILE A 969 24.88 -36.19 20.45
CA ILE A 969 25.66 -34.96 20.61
C ILE A 969 27.02 -35.39 21.15
N LYS A 970 28.09 -35.11 20.40
CA LYS A 970 29.46 -35.55 20.72
C LYS A 970 29.98 -34.95 22.03
N HIS A 971 30.81 -35.69 22.74
CA HIS A 971 31.52 -35.24 23.94
C HIS A 971 33.02 -35.23 23.66
N ALA A 972 33.68 -34.09 23.92
CA ALA A 972 35.13 -34.04 23.79
C ALA A 972 35.78 -34.77 24.97
N GLY A 973 36.23 -36.01 24.78
CA GLY A 973 36.98 -36.73 25.81
C GLY A 973 36.83 -38.24 25.78
N GLN A 974 36.95 -38.86 26.95
CA GLN A 974 36.57 -40.24 27.15
C GLN A 974 35.27 -40.26 27.95
N GLU A 975 34.30 -41.06 27.52
CA GLU A 975 33.07 -41.31 28.26
C GLU A 975 33.19 -42.64 28.99
N ALA A 976 32.39 -42.81 30.03
CA ALA A 976 32.34 -44.02 30.81
C ALA A 976 31.02 -44.76 30.58
N VAL A 977 31.08 -45.91 29.89
CA VAL A 977 29.95 -46.84 29.84
C VAL A 977 29.95 -47.67 31.11
N VAL A 978 28.91 -47.50 31.91
CA VAL A 978 28.71 -48.09 33.22
C VAL A 978 27.75 -49.26 33.12
N PHE A 979 28.25 -50.45 33.42
CA PHE A 979 27.45 -51.67 33.54
C PHE A 979 27.17 -51.95 35.02
N THR A 980 25.90 -51.92 35.41
CA THR A 980 25.45 -52.20 36.78
C THR A 980 24.78 -53.56 36.84
N HIS A 981 25.33 -54.47 37.65
CA HIS A 981 24.80 -55.81 37.84
C HIS A 981 23.94 -55.86 39.12
N LEU A 982 22.69 -56.29 38.97
CA LEU A 982 21.69 -56.36 40.03
C LEU A 982 21.14 -57.77 40.20
N ARG A 983 20.84 -58.14 41.45
CA ARG A 983 20.07 -59.33 41.82
C ARG A 983 18.96 -58.93 42.77
N ASP A 984 17.72 -59.27 42.44
CA ASP A 984 16.53 -58.91 43.23
C ASP A 984 16.44 -57.40 43.57
N GLY A 985 16.91 -56.56 42.65
CA GLY A 985 16.94 -55.10 42.82
C GLY A 985 18.14 -54.55 43.62
N VAL A 986 19.03 -55.40 44.13
CA VAL A 986 20.25 -55.01 44.85
C VAL A 986 21.44 -55.01 43.90
N GLN A 987 22.17 -53.90 43.84
CA GLN A 987 23.42 -53.81 43.07
C GLN A 987 24.50 -54.71 43.71
N LEU A 988 25.00 -55.66 42.95
CA LEU A 988 26.06 -56.59 43.37
C LEU A 988 27.45 -56.11 42.95
N SER A 989 27.55 -55.54 41.74
CA SER A 989 28.82 -55.09 41.17
C SER A 989 28.59 -54.05 40.08
N LEU A 990 29.63 -53.30 39.78
CA LEU A 990 29.69 -52.31 38.71
C LEU A 990 31.00 -52.53 37.94
N ASN A 991 30.95 -52.48 36.62
CA ASN A 991 32.13 -52.43 35.77
C ASN A 991 32.00 -51.26 34.80
N ILE A 992 33.14 -50.69 34.41
CA ILE A 992 33.17 -49.49 33.57
C ILE A 992 34.09 -49.74 32.37
N THR A 993 33.64 -49.31 31.20
CA THR A 993 34.45 -49.26 29.97
C THR A 993 34.61 -47.79 29.59
N LYS A 994 35.85 -47.27 29.65
CA LYS A 994 36.18 -45.91 29.21
C LYS A 994 36.78 -45.95 27.81
N ALA A 995 36.24 -45.16 26.90
CA ALA A 995 36.76 -44.94 25.55
C ALA A 995 36.28 -43.58 25.05
N ASP A 996 36.82 -43.13 23.92
CA ASP A 996 36.22 -42.04 23.14
C ASP A 996 35.12 -42.67 22.27
N PHE A 997 33.88 -42.57 22.71
CA PHE A 997 32.72 -43.18 22.05
C PHE A 997 32.17 -42.31 20.91
N ASP A 998 32.82 -41.19 20.60
CA ASP A 998 32.64 -40.51 19.31
C ASP A 998 33.37 -41.25 18.18
N LEU A 999 34.38 -42.07 18.54
CA LEU A 999 35.21 -42.85 17.62
C LEU A 999 34.99 -44.35 17.72
N VAL A 1000 34.51 -44.85 18.86
CA VAL A 1000 34.29 -46.28 19.14
C VAL A 1000 32.80 -46.54 19.37
N ALA A 1001 32.24 -47.54 18.69
CA ALA A 1001 30.81 -47.82 18.73
C ALA A 1001 30.41 -48.96 19.68
N GLU A 1002 31.34 -49.60 20.39
CA GLU A 1002 31.06 -50.81 21.18
C GLU A 1002 31.66 -50.76 22.58
N ALA A 1003 30.87 -51.15 23.58
CA ALA A 1003 31.34 -51.41 24.93
C ALA A 1003 30.89 -52.79 25.41
N GLN A 1004 31.76 -53.48 26.16
CA GLN A 1004 31.45 -54.78 26.75
C GLN A 1004 31.98 -54.90 28.16
N SER A 1005 31.27 -55.65 29.00
CA SER A 1005 31.69 -55.97 30.36
C SER A 1005 31.25 -57.37 30.81
N GLY A 1006 32.04 -58.02 31.67
CA GLY A 1006 31.77 -59.36 32.19
C GLY A 1006 31.33 -59.41 33.65
N PHE A 1007 30.27 -60.16 33.95
CA PHE A 1007 29.79 -60.40 35.33
C PHE A 1007 29.61 -61.88 35.62
N ASN A 1008 29.79 -62.27 36.87
CA ASN A 1008 29.42 -63.60 37.35
C ASN A 1008 27.94 -63.59 37.76
N VAL A 1009 27.09 -64.19 36.92
CA VAL A 1009 25.63 -64.05 37.00
C VAL A 1009 24.92 -65.35 37.39
N GLN A 1010 23.65 -65.22 37.76
CA GLN A 1010 22.66 -66.26 37.99
C GLN A 1010 21.38 -65.91 37.22
N ALA A 1011 20.52 -66.91 37.00
CA ALA A 1011 19.21 -66.71 36.38
C ALA A 1011 18.42 -65.62 37.13
N GLY A 1012 17.90 -64.64 36.39
CA GLY A 1012 17.15 -63.51 36.94
C GLY A 1012 18.00 -62.28 37.29
N ASP A 1013 19.33 -62.37 37.26
CA ASP A 1013 20.19 -61.20 37.41
C ASP A 1013 19.95 -60.21 36.26
N MET A 1014 20.09 -58.92 36.53
CA MET A 1014 19.86 -57.85 35.57
C MET A 1014 21.12 -57.00 35.41
N VAL A 1015 21.48 -56.67 34.18
CA VAL A 1015 22.53 -55.69 33.89
C VAL A 1015 21.91 -54.44 33.27
N LYS A 1016 22.05 -53.29 33.96
CA LYS A 1016 21.72 -51.95 33.43
C LYS A 1016 22.97 -51.37 32.78
N VAL A 1017 22.82 -50.72 31.64
CA VAL A 1017 23.93 -50.05 30.97
C VAL A 1017 23.54 -48.62 30.69
N PHE A 1018 24.42 -47.70 31.04
CA PHE A 1018 24.30 -46.29 30.74
C PHE A 1018 25.67 -45.66 30.55
N ILE A 1019 25.72 -44.53 29.85
CA ILE A 1019 26.95 -43.78 29.60
C ILE A 1019 26.94 -42.48 30.41
N VAL A 1020 28.10 -42.12 30.96
CA VAL A 1020 28.30 -40.87 31.71
C VAL A 1020 29.54 -40.14 31.22
N ASP A 1021 29.65 -38.85 31.55
CA ASP A 1021 30.80 -37.99 31.24
C ASP A 1021 32.08 -38.45 31.94
N ASP A 1022 32.27 -38.09 33.22
CA ASP A 1022 33.42 -38.49 34.01
C ASP A 1022 32.98 -39.17 35.31
N LEU A 1023 33.34 -40.44 35.41
CA LEU A 1023 33.21 -41.18 36.65
C LEU A 1023 34.50 -41.01 37.48
N THR A 1024 34.38 -40.21 38.53
CA THR A 1024 35.45 -39.89 39.50
C THR A 1024 35.11 -40.38 40.91
N ASN A 1025 36.12 -40.42 41.79
CA ASN A 1025 35.95 -40.68 43.21
C ASN A 1025 35.80 -39.40 44.04
N ASP A 1026 35.68 -38.24 43.39
CA ASP A 1026 35.36 -36.96 44.02
C ASP A 1026 33.93 -36.98 44.57
N VAL A 1027 33.78 -36.62 45.85
CA VAL A 1027 32.50 -36.63 46.56
C VAL A 1027 31.58 -35.47 46.16
N ASP A 1028 32.14 -34.42 45.58
CA ASP A 1028 31.40 -33.24 45.14
C ASP A 1028 31.06 -33.28 43.64
N HIS A 1029 31.43 -34.37 42.95
CA HIS A 1029 31.18 -34.54 41.52
C HIS A 1029 30.19 -35.67 41.26
N ASN A 1030 28.98 -35.31 40.82
CA ASN A 1030 28.02 -36.29 40.31
C ASN A 1030 28.22 -36.44 38.80
N PRO A 1031 28.40 -37.67 38.29
CA PRO A 1031 28.50 -37.90 36.86
C PRO A 1031 27.19 -37.51 36.15
N THR A 1032 27.32 -36.88 34.99
CA THR A 1032 26.19 -36.54 34.12
C THR A 1032 25.80 -37.76 33.31
N LEU A 1033 24.51 -38.14 33.35
CA LEU A 1033 23.99 -39.18 32.48
C LEU A 1033 23.96 -38.67 31.04
N LEU A 1034 24.67 -39.36 30.14
CA LEU A 1034 24.74 -39.02 28.73
C LEU A 1034 23.85 -39.92 27.84
N GLN A 1035 23.15 -40.90 28.42
CA GLN A 1035 22.18 -41.78 27.72
C GLN A 1035 20.76 -41.23 27.80
#